data_AF-R7BP95-F1
#
_entry.id   AF-R7BP95-F1
#
_cell.length_a   1.000
_cell.length_b   1.000
_cell.length_c   1.000
_cell.angle_alpha   90.00
_cell.angle_beta   90.00
_cell.angle_gamma   90.00
#
_symmetry.space_group_name_H-M   'P 1'
#
loop_
_entity.id
_entity.type
_entity.pdbx_description
1 polymer ?
#
loop_
_entity_poly.entity_id
_entity_poly.type
_entity_poly.pdbx_seq_one_letter_code
_entity_poly.pdbx_strand_id
1 'polypeptide(L)'
;MVNAQPFSIVVAQTTSSEETKRCAAALARLLRGTEVIALDGDLGAGKTHFTQGLAQGLGIKRSVTSPTFNVLVVYDEGRIPLYHFDLYRLEKPEELDDIAFAEYVDSPGISCIEWASKFPEKLPDERLEVFLEVAAEDRRERVIKARAFGIAAHELLICWRRQLAEGFVAKADANAKAEVGVAGALEPDNAVGMDAEACVGSAETDEPIETNGATETNRSSDIAVDTEAVANTEVAIDAGVVVDAESGIDTGTGSFVLAFDTANEMISIGLGKLDRKNKRIVHIASQEVGAFRASNEKLVPEIAALFEKLNISREQIACVVCGRGPGSFTGVRICLATAKGLAIGLGVALFGVSTADSQAWQLWLDGVRGPVLVLGDAMRKEIYPVRFELTDEGVTRLNADMVIKAEAIGEWLGSAERDCLITGDALKKYEELCQEVGTLTNSSCWYPQGRGLLRAAQDAWKQGVFDPDNKTLGNPCTLLPVYTRLSDAEEHERIRFAKQSDADSQTKNILLEQKDLETGVQGEAPHSVIRYQPLENVWAESVAALEQQVMGSDAWSASQIIDELPRADRTWWAAYRVSNPQKRTVDPREDVLVGYAGGWIVDGQVQILKIASSPECRRMGIARELITRVALDARDLGAREMTLEVRVSNKGAHAFYEQLGLKNIGKRPRYYSDKEDAFIYTGPLPIAEHDVAGMDLRINAAATKIETTGTTPSELILAIESSCDETAVALIDGDGTILSDVVASQIDFHSRFGGVVPEIASRKHIEAIGGVVEECLAQTSAKVGQVLSWHNLSAVAVTYAPGLVGALVVGMAFAKGLAWAIDVPLIGVNHLEGHLYANKIAHADIKPPMVVSLVSGGHTMLVHVKDWGSYETMGTTLDDAVGEAFDKVAKAMGLGYPGGPIISKLAAKGNPKAVRFPRALMHSGDLQFSLSGLKTSVMTYLQKERAAGREPNQCDVAASFQAAVVDVQVAKARTALEQTGAKEFCLGGGVAANPALRKAYEEMCDELGVRLTMPPLSACTDNAAMIALVALDRFQEGKFFSLSCDVKAHVSLDEPY
;
A
#
# COMPACT_ATOMS: atom_id res chain seq x y z
N MET A 1 -37.85 5.94 24.01
CA MET A 1 -38.14 6.86 22.88
C MET A 1 -39.13 6.19 21.94
N VAL A 2 -39.83 6.91 21.07
CA VAL A 2 -40.79 6.30 20.13
C VAL A 2 -40.04 5.88 18.87
N ASN A 3 -40.15 4.61 18.46
CA ASN A 3 -39.75 4.20 17.12
C ASN A 3 -40.68 4.87 16.11
N ALA A 4 -40.24 5.99 15.53
CA ALA A 4 -40.90 6.57 14.37
C ALA A 4 -40.88 5.55 13.24
N GLN A 5 -42.04 5.19 12.69
CA GLN A 5 -42.08 4.43 11.44
C GLN A 5 -41.46 5.30 10.34
N PRO A 6 -40.60 4.75 9.46
CA PRO A 6 -39.77 5.55 8.57
C PRO A 6 -40.62 6.37 7.60
N PHE A 7 -40.59 7.69 7.79
CA PHE A 7 -41.43 8.63 7.04
C PHE A 7 -40.94 8.74 5.60
N SER A 8 -41.81 8.39 4.64
CA SER A 8 -41.49 8.37 3.22
C SER A 8 -42.41 9.29 2.43
N ILE A 9 -41.83 10.12 1.54
CA ILE A 9 -42.55 11.11 0.73
C ILE A 9 -42.03 11.14 -0.71
N VAL A 10 -42.90 11.57 -1.64
CA VAL A 10 -42.44 12.13 -2.92
C VAL A 10 -41.82 13.50 -2.65
N VAL A 11 -40.60 13.71 -3.13
CA VAL A 11 -39.81 14.92 -2.92
C VAL A 11 -39.84 15.81 -4.16
N ALA A 12 -39.72 15.24 -5.36
CA ALA A 12 -39.83 15.96 -6.63
C ALA A 12 -40.21 15.03 -7.79
N GLN A 13 -40.73 15.61 -8.87
CA GLN A 13 -40.72 15.03 -10.22
C GLN A 13 -39.74 15.81 -11.09
N THR A 14 -38.92 15.14 -11.90
CA THR A 14 -37.91 15.78 -12.76
C THR A 14 -37.95 15.21 -14.18
N THR A 15 -37.91 16.07 -15.19
CA THR A 15 -38.04 15.67 -16.62
C THR A 15 -36.70 15.60 -17.34
N SER A 16 -35.62 15.97 -16.65
CA SER A 16 -34.25 16.04 -17.17
C SER A 16 -33.22 15.72 -16.08
N SER A 17 -32.03 15.30 -16.49
CA SER A 17 -30.88 15.13 -15.59
C SER A 17 -30.47 16.45 -14.92
N GLU A 18 -30.67 17.58 -15.58
CA GLU A 18 -30.41 18.93 -15.05
C GLU A 18 -31.39 19.31 -13.92
N GLU A 19 -32.68 18.94 -14.02
CA GLU A 19 -33.63 19.11 -12.92
C GLU A 19 -33.35 18.15 -11.76
N THR A 20 -32.87 16.94 -12.07
CA THR A 20 -32.40 15.96 -11.06
C THR A 20 -31.19 16.52 -10.30
N LYS A 21 -30.21 17.13 -11.00
CA LYS A 21 -29.08 17.82 -10.40
C LYS A 21 -29.51 18.97 -9.49
N ARG A 22 -30.43 19.82 -9.93
CA ARG A 22 -30.93 20.95 -9.13
C ARG A 22 -31.66 20.50 -7.86
N CYS A 23 -32.40 19.40 -7.93
CA CYS A 23 -33.06 18.79 -6.77
C CYS A 23 -32.04 18.35 -5.70
N ALA A 24 -30.96 17.69 -6.13
CA ALA A 24 -29.85 17.27 -5.28
C ALA A 24 -28.99 18.45 -4.77
N ALA A 25 -28.75 19.46 -5.61
CA ALA A 25 -28.03 20.68 -5.24
C ALA A 25 -28.79 21.54 -4.22
N ALA A 26 -30.10 21.35 -4.06
CA ALA A 26 -30.84 21.89 -2.91
C ALA A 26 -30.42 21.18 -1.63
N LEU A 27 -30.53 19.84 -1.59
CA LEU A 27 -30.16 19.01 -0.44
C LEU A 27 -28.74 19.32 0.07
N ALA A 28 -27.75 19.39 -0.83
CA ALA A 28 -26.35 19.66 -0.49
C ALA A 28 -26.09 21.00 0.24
N ARG A 29 -26.99 21.99 0.13
CA ARG A 29 -26.89 23.26 0.88
C ARG A 29 -27.31 23.14 2.34
N LEU A 30 -28.02 22.06 2.70
CA LEU A 30 -28.51 21.81 4.05
C LEU A 30 -27.57 20.90 4.87
N LEU A 31 -26.65 20.20 4.20
CA LEU A 31 -25.73 19.24 4.80
C LEU A 31 -24.62 19.92 5.62
N ARG A 32 -24.18 19.26 6.69
CA ARG A 32 -23.30 19.80 7.75
C ARG A 32 -21.96 19.07 7.88
N GLY A 33 -21.88 17.80 7.48
CA GLY A 33 -20.61 17.05 7.43
C GLY A 33 -20.60 15.71 8.15
N THR A 34 -21.77 15.09 8.33
CA THR A 34 -21.89 13.72 8.90
C THR A 34 -23.02 12.92 8.24
N GLU A 35 -23.62 13.41 7.15
CA GLU A 35 -24.86 12.85 6.61
C GLU A 35 -24.64 11.75 5.58
N VAL A 36 -25.37 10.64 5.76
CA VAL A 36 -25.38 9.51 4.81
C VAL A 36 -26.61 9.58 3.90
N ILE A 37 -26.34 9.71 2.60
CA ILE A 37 -27.35 9.83 1.53
C ILE A 37 -27.33 8.55 0.67
N ALA A 38 -28.25 7.65 0.97
CA ALA A 38 -28.38 6.33 0.35
C ALA A 38 -29.25 6.39 -0.91
N LEU A 39 -28.65 6.32 -2.10
CA LEU A 39 -29.34 6.44 -3.39
C LEU A 39 -29.71 5.07 -3.98
N ASP A 40 -30.97 4.90 -4.40
CA ASP A 40 -31.44 3.68 -5.06
C ASP A 40 -32.38 3.94 -6.26
N GLY A 41 -32.74 2.88 -6.99
CA GLY A 41 -33.48 2.93 -8.25
C GLY A 41 -32.79 2.17 -9.39
N ASP A 42 -33.46 2.03 -10.53
CA ASP A 42 -33.01 1.22 -11.68
C ASP A 42 -31.69 1.69 -12.34
N LEU A 43 -31.14 0.83 -13.22
CA LEU A 43 -30.02 1.19 -14.09
C LEU A 43 -30.45 2.30 -15.06
N GLY A 44 -29.76 3.45 -15.01
CA GLY A 44 -30.12 4.64 -15.79
C GLY A 44 -31.18 5.54 -15.15
N ALA A 45 -31.74 5.18 -13.98
CA ALA A 45 -32.73 6.00 -13.28
C ALA A 45 -32.21 7.39 -12.88
N GLY A 46 -30.88 7.56 -12.76
CA GLY A 46 -30.25 8.88 -12.62
C GLY A 46 -29.46 9.09 -11.32
N LYS A 47 -29.25 8.05 -10.51
CA LYS A 47 -28.47 8.10 -9.25
C LYS A 47 -27.18 8.93 -9.37
N THR A 48 -26.27 8.61 -10.28
CA THR A 48 -25.04 9.40 -10.51
C THR A 48 -25.29 10.86 -10.92
N HIS A 49 -26.40 11.17 -11.60
CA HIS A 49 -26.77 12.57 -11.88
C HIS A 49 -27.27 13.30 -10.63
N PHE A 50 -27.88 12.59 -9.68
CA PHE A 50 -28.18 13.11 -8.36
C PHE A 50 -26.88 13.39 -7.58
N THR A 51 -25.90 12.47 -7.59
CA THR A 51 -24.59 12.69 -6.95
C THR A 51 -23.81 13.85 -7.57
N GLN A 52 -23.83 14.00 -8.90
CA GLN A 52 -23.30 15.20 -9.57
C GLN A 52 -23.96 16.50 -9.09
N GLY A 53 -25.25 16.48 -8.78
CA GLY A 53 -25.97 17.62 -8.21
C GLY A 53 -25.62 17.89 -6.74
N LEU A 54 -25.44 16.84 -5.92
CA LEU A 54 -24.90 16.97 -4.57
C LEU A 54 -23.53 17.65 -4.59
N ALA A 55 -22.61 17.14 -5.41
CA ALA A 55 -21.26 17.68 -5.54
C ALA A 55 -21.25 19.15 -6.00
N GLN A 56 -22.08 19.49 -7.00
CA GLN A 56 -22.28 20.88 -7.44
C GLN A 56 -22.81 21.78 -6.31
N GLY A 57 -23.72 21.29 -5.46
CA GLY A 57 -24.23 22.03 -4.30
C GLY A 57 -23.24 22.14 -3.14
N LEU A 58 -22.26 21.23 -3.04
CA LEU A 58 -21.11 21.30 -2.13
C LEU A 58 -19.97 22.18 -2.68
N GLY A 59 -20.00 22.59 -3.95
CA GLY A 59 -18.98 23.43 -4.58
C GLY A 59 -17.80 22.69 -5.20
N ILE A 60 -17.87 21.35 -5.29
CA ILE A 60 -16.87 20.50 -5.97
C ILE A 60 -16.83 20.85 -7.46
N LYS A 61 -15.62 20.97 -8.02
CA LYS A 61 -15.37 21.43 -9.41
C LYS A 61 -15.00 20.28 -10.34
N ARG A 62 -14.36 19.24 -9.82
CA ARG A 62 -14.00 18.00 -10.52
C ARG A 62 -15.24 17.29 -11.05
N SER A 63 -15.08 16.66 -12.22
CA SER A 63 -16.17 15.88 -12.85
C SER A 63 -16.48 14.64 -12.01
N VAL A 64 -17.69 14.58 -11.46
CA VAL A 64 -18.17 13.41 -10.70
C VAL A 64 -18.73 12.36 -11.65
N THR A 65 -18.03 11.22 -11.73
CA THR A 65 -18.48 9.99 -12.41
C THR A 65 -18.93 8.96 -11.37
N SER A 66 -19.68 7.92 -11.77
CA SER A 66 -19.90 6.77 -10.87
C SER A 66 -18.54 6.14 -10.58
N PRO A 67 -18.22 5.82 -9.31
CA PRO A 67 -16.96 5.20 -8.90
C PRO A 67 -16.94 3.70 -9.24
N THR A 68 -17.41 3.30 -10.42
CA THR A 68 -17.81 1.90 -10.71
C THR A 68 -16.66 0.90 -10.61
N PHE A 69 -15.40 1.34 -10.63
CA PHE A 69 -14.22 0.49 -10.42
C PHE A 69 -13.54 0.68 -9.06
N ASN A 70 -13.38 1.92 -8.58
CA ASN A 70 -12.76 2.18 -7.28
C ASN A 70 -13.70 1.87 -6.10
N VAL A 71 -15.00 1.69 -6.37
CA VAL A 71 -16.13 1.50 -5.45
C VAL A 71 -16.40 2.71 -4.55
N LEU A 72 -15.35 3.42 -4.12
CA LEU A 72 -15.34 4.74 -3.50
C LEU A 72 -14.52 5.72 -4.35
N VAL A 73 -14.99 6.96 -4.51
CA VAL A 73 -14.14 8.11 -4.86
C VAL A 73 -14.37 9.24 -3.85
N VAL A 74 -13.27 9.80 -3.36
CA VAL A 74 -13.24 10.95 -2.46
C VAL A 74 -13.10 12.25 -3.27
N TYR A 75 -13.86 13.27 -2.91
CA TYR A 75 -13.77 14.64 -3.39
C TYR A 75 -13.67 15.57 -2.16
N ASP A 76 -12.49 16.11 -1.89
CA ASP A 76 -12.14 16.92 -0.71
C ASP A 76 -12.19 18.44 -0.97
N GLU A 77 -12.02 18.85 -2.23
CA GLU A 77 -12.10 20.19 -2.82
C GLU A 77 -13.40 21.02 -2.57
N GLY A 78 -14.39 20.49 -1.86
CA GLY A 78 -15.69 21.12 -1.61
C GLY A 78 -15.76 21.92 -0.31
N ARG A 79 -16.93 22.50 -0.03
CA ARG A 79 -17.28 23.06 1.30
C ARG A 79 -17.19 22.00 2.42
N ILE A 80 -17.46 20.75 2.05
CA ILE A 80 -17.40 19.55 2.88
C ILE A 80 -16.92 18.42 1.95
N PRO A 81 -16.05 17.50 2.40
CA PRO A 81 -15.69 16.31 1.64
C PRO A 81 -16.91 15.46 1.24
N LEU A 82 -16.90 14.91 0.03
CA LEU A 82 -17.89 13.96 -0.48
C LEU A 82 -17.23 12.60 -0.70
N TYR A 83 -17.73 11.59 -0.01
CA TYR A 83 -17.36 10.18 -0.18
C TYR A 83 -18.44 9.52 -1.04
N HIS A 84 -18.16 9.36 -2.34
CA HIS A 84 -19.10 8.79 -3.30
C HIS A 84 -18.85 7.30 -3.46
N PHE A 85 -19.83 6.46 -3.09
CA PHE A 85 -19.79 5.01 -3.25
C PHE A 85 -20.71 4.50 -4.36
N ASP A 86 -20.39 3.37 -4.98
CA ASP A 86 -21.27 2.63 -5.91
C ASP A 86 -21.22 1.13 -5.64
N LEU A 87 -22.26 0.61 -4.98
CA LEU A 87 -22.31 -0.76 -4.49
C LEU A 87 -22.79 -1.76 -5.55
N TYR A 88 -23.03 -1.33 -6.80
CA TYR A 88 -23.66 -2.16 -7.84
C TYR A 88 -22.93 -3.50 -8.06
N ARG A 89 -21.61 -3.49 -7.99
CA ARG A 89 -20.74 -4.61 -8.36
C ARG A 89 -20.41 -5.55 -7.21
N LEU A 90 -20.40 -5.07 -5.97
CA LEU A 90 -20.05 -5.86 -4.79
C LEU A 90 -21.06 -7.01 -4.61
N GLU A 91 -20.64 -8.26 -4.50
CA GLU A 91 -21.58 -9.38 -4.40
C GLU A 91 -22.06 -9.66 -2.96
N LYS A 92 -21.28 -9.27 -1.95
CA LYS A 92 -21.54 -9.53 -0.53
C LYS A 92 -21.31 -8.31 0.38
N PRO A 93 -21.99 -8.23 1.54
CA PRO A 93 -21.81 -7.13 2.49
C PRO A 93 -20.37 -6.98 3.00
N GLU A 94 -19.64 -8.10 3.11
CA GLU A 94 -18.22 -8.10 3.52
C GLU A 94 -17.32 -7.25 2.61
N GLU A 95 -17.64 -7.10 1.32
CA GLU A 95 -16.81 -6.37 0.33
C GLU A 95 -16.86 -4.83 0.53
N LEU A 96 -17.69 -4.34 1.46
CA LEU A 96 -17.64 -2.96 1.95
C LEU A 96 -16.47 -2.73 2.92
N ASP A 97 -16.05 -3.77 3.64
CA ASP A 97 -15.00 -3.63 4.64
C ASP A 97 -13.60 -3.49 3.98
N ASP A 98 -13.41 -4.14 2.82
CA ASP A 98 -12.24 -4.03 1.93
C ASP A 98 -11.93 -2.58 1.50
N ILE A 99 -12.96 -1.72 1.41
CA ILE A 99 -12.84 -0.32 0.96
C ILE A 99 -12.88 0.68 2.14
N ALA A 100 -12.72 0.19 3.36
CA ALA A 100 -12.83 0.95 4.61
C ALA A 100 -14.17 1.73 4.74
N PHE A 101 -15.28 1.20 4.19
CA PHE A 101 -16.58 1.87 4.13
C PHE A 101 -17.02 2.47 5.47
N ALA A 102 -16.88 1.72 6.56
CA ALA A 102 -17.20 2.19 7.90
C ALA A 102 -16.34 3.39 8.33
N GLU A 103 -15.03 3.39 8.04
CA GLU A 103 -14.13 4.50 8.38
C GLU A 103 -14.51 5.81 7.67
N TYR A 104 -15.08 5.73 6.47
CA TYR A 104 -15.58 6.89 5.72
C TYR A 104 -17.01 7.30 6.10
N VAL A 105 -17.87 6.35 6.45
CA VAL A 105 -19.22 6.62 6.99
C VAL A 105 -19.13 7.30 8.36
N ASP A 106 -18.16 6.90 9.19
CA ASP A 106 -17.89 7.48 10.51
C ASP A 106 -16.94 8.71 10.45
N SER A 107 -16.45 9.12 9.26
CA SER A 107 -15.57 10.29 9.08
C SER A 107 -16.34 11.59 8.85
N PRO A 108 -15.78 12.76 9.25
CA PRO A 108 -16.33 14.08 8.90
C PRO A 108 -16.38 14.33 7.38
N GLY A 109 -17.55 14.14 6.79
CA GLY A 109 -17.82 14.25 5.37
C GLY A 109 -19.27 13.87 5.03
N ILE A 110 -19.61 13.88 3.74
CA ILE A 110 -20.91 13.41 3.23
C ILE A 110 -20.71 12.07 2.55
N SER A 111 -21.33 11.00 3.06
CA SER A 111 -21.31 9.69 2.41
C SER A 111 -22.50 9.52 1.47
N CYS A 112 -22.27 9.56 0.16
CA CYS A 112 -23.32 9.37 -0.86
C CYS A 112 -23.15 8.01 -1.55
N ILE A 113 -24.13 7.12 -1.38
CA ILE A 113 -23.99 5.70 -1.67
C ILE A 113 -24.98 5.28 -2.77
N GLU A 114 -24.51 4.99 -3.98
CA GLU A 114 -25.36 4.42 -5.04
C GLU A 114 -25.58 2.92 -4.83
N TRP A 115 -26.82 2.45 -5.05
CA TRP A 115 -27.28 1.06 -4.86
C TRP A 115 -27.25 0.60 -3.40
N ALA A 116 -27.55 1.52 -2.48
CA ALA A 116 -27.53 1.28 -1.05
C ALA A 116 -28.48 0.14 -0.58
N SER A 117 -29.56 -0.16 -1.31
CA SER A 117 -30.46 -1.27 -0.97
C SER A 117 -29.85 -2.67 -1.17
N LYS A 118 -28.62 -2.77 -1.69
CA LYS A 118 -27.93 -4.05 -1.85
C LYS A 118 -27.50 -4.67 -0.50
N PHE A 119 -27.08 -3.82 0.45
CA PHE A 119 -26.61 -4.21 1.78
C PHE A 119 -27.23 -3.30 2.87
N PRO A 120 -28.56 -3.30 3.04
CA PRO A 120 -29.24 -2.38 3.96
C PRO A 120 -28.81 -2.55 5.42
N GLU A 121 -28.34 -3.75 5.81
CA GLU A 121 -27.79 -4.08 7.12
C GLU A 121 -26.39 -3.48 7.41
N LYS A 122 -25.72 -2.91 6.40
CA LYS A 122 -24.44 -2.20 6.55
C LYS A 122 -24.61 -0.68 6.60
N LEU A 123 -25.81 -0.14 6.36
CA LEU A 123 -26.08 1.30 6.43
C LEU A 123 -26.34 1.74 7.89
N PRO A 124 -25.91 2.95 8.32
CA PRO A 124 -26.14 3.41 9.69
C PRO A 124 -27.62 3.76 9.96
N ASP A 125 -27.97 3.86 11.25
CA ASP A 125 -29.33 4.15 11.72
C ASP A 125 -29.79 5.59 11.40
N GLU A 126 -28.90 6.58 11.47
CA GLU A 126 -29.15 7.95 10.99
C GLU A 126 -28.79 8.04 9.49
N ARG A 127 -29.79 8.03 8.61
CA ARG A 127 -29.58 8.13 7.14
C ARG A 127 -30.80 8.64 6.38
N LEU A 128 -30.56 9.19 5.20
CA LEU A 128 -31.58 9.55 4.23
C LEU A 128 -31.52 8.63 3.00
N GLU A 129 -32.51 7.75 2.86
CA GLU A 129 -32.71 6.94 1.64
C GLU A 129 -33.44 7.79 0.57
N VAL A 130 -32.96 7.76 -0.68
CA VAL A 130 -33.52 8.49 -1.83
C VAL A 130 -33.69 7.53 -3.00
N PHE A 131 -34.92 7.32 -3.43
CA PHE A 131 -35.30 6.41 -4.51
C PHE A 131 -35.61 7.21 -5.78
N LEU A 132 -34.94 6.88 -6.88
CA LEU A 132 -35.20 7.44 -8.20
C LEU A 132 -35.93 6.40 -9.06
N GLU A 133 -37.23 6.61 -9.26
CA GLU A 133 -38.07 5.77 -10.12
C GLU A 133 -38.28 6.44 -11.48
N VAL A 134 -38.12 5.69 -12.58
CA VAL A 134 -38.47 6.18 -13.92
C VAL A 134 -39.96 5.96 -14.16
N ALA A 135 -40.67 6.98 -14.66
CA ALA A 135 -42.10 6.85 -14.93
C ALA A 135 -42.35 5.81 -16.04
N ALA A 136 -43.41 5.00 -15.88
CA ALA A 136 -43.72 3.92 -16.83
C ALA A 136 -44.18 4.44 -18.21
N GLU A 137 -44.67 5.69 -18.29
CA GLU A 137 -45.25 6.28 -19.49
C GLU A 137 -44.27 7.16 -20.29
N ASP A 138 -43.35 7.89 -19.63
CA ASP A 138 -42.20 8.53 -20.28
C ASP A 138 -40.89 8.24 -19.54
N ARG A 139 -39.93 7.64 -20.26
CA ARG A 139 -38.57 7.34 -19.76
C ARG A 139 -37.71 8.58 -19.44
N ARG A 140 -38.21 9.78 -19.72
CA ARG A 140 -37.56 11.05 -19.34
C ARG A 140 -37.95 11.51 -17.94
N GLU A 141 -39.16 11.19 -17.49
CA GLU A 141 -39.66 11.59 -16.17
C GLU A 141 -39.14 10.66 -15.07
N ARG A 142 -38.72 11.27 -13.96
CA ARG A 142 -38.26 10.61 -12.74
C ARG A 142 -39.05 11.09 -11.55
N VAL A 143 -39.59 10.16 -10.77
CA VAL A 143 -40.15 10.43 -9.45
C VAL A 143 -39.04 10.23 -8.43
N ILE A 144 -38.66 11.30 -7.73
CA ILE A 144 -37.71 11.25 -6.62
C ILE A 144 -38.51 11.13 -5.33
N LYS A 145 -38.39 9.99 -4.67
CA LYS A 145 -38.93 9.74 -3.32
C LYS A 145 -37.79 9.73 -2.31
N ALA A 146 -38.07 10.05 -1.06
CA ALA A 146 -37.09 9.87 0.01
C ALA A 146 -37.74 9.39 1.30
N ARG A 147 -36.92 8.76 2.16
CA ARG A 147 -37.30 8.14 3.41
C ARG A 147 -36.20 8.39 4.46
N ALA A 148 -36.57 8.93 5.61
CA ALA A 148 -35.64 9.22 6.69
C ALA A 148 -35.59 8.12 7.76
N PHE A 149 -34.41 7.88 8.32
CA PHE A 149 -34.15 7.05 9.50
C PHE A 149 -33.31 7.86 10.47
N GLY A 150 -33.64 7.80 11.77
CA GLY A 150 -33.05 8.68 12.77
C GLY A 150 -33.62 10.11 12.74
N ILE A 151 -33.31 10.92 13.76
CA ILE A 151 -33.89 12.25 13.98
C ILE A 151 -33.31 13.28 13.01
N ALA A 152 -31.99 13.28 12.80
CA ALA A 152 -31.32 14.27 11.97
C ALA A 152 -31.76 14.15 10.50
N ALA A 153 -31.91 12.92 10.00
CA ALA A 153 -32.43 12.70 8.65
C ALA A 153 -33.90 13.14 8.47
N HIS A 154 -34.73 13.05 9.52
CA HIS A 154 -36.12 13.53 9.46
C HIS A 154 -36.17 15.07 9.37
N GLU A 155 -35.37 15.78 10.15
CA GLU A 155 -35.26 17.25 10.04
C GLU A 155 -34.72 17.68 8.67
N LEU A 156 -33.68 17.00 8.17
CA LEU A 156 -33.09 17.24 6.86
C LEU A 156 -34.12 17.05 5.73
N LEU A 157 -34.90 15.98 5.77
CA LEU A 157 -35.94 15.69 4.76
C LEU A 157 -37.06 16.75 4.77
N ILE A 158 -37.47 17.24 5.95
CA ILE A 158 -38.45 18.32 6.07
C ILE A 158 -37.89 19.63 5.48
N CYS A 159 -36.64 19.98 5.81
CA CYS A 159 -35.98 21.17 5.30
C CYS A 159 -35.77 21.12 3.78
N TRP A 160 -35.33 19.97 3.24
CA TRP A 160 -35.14 19.77 1.80
C TRP A 160 -36.46 19.88 1.03
N ARG A 161 -37.54 19.23 1.52
CA ARG A 161 -38.87 19.36 0.94
C ARG A 161 -39.35 20.81 0.93
N ARG A 162 -39.12 21.56 2.01
CA ARG A 162 -39.50 22.98 2.11
C ARG A 162 -38.74 23.83 1.08
N GLN A 163 -37.42 23.69 1.02
CA GLN A 163 -36.57 24.41 0.07
C GLN A 163 -36.93 24.10 -1.40
N LEU A 164 -37.35 22.86 -1.69
CA LEU A 164 -37.87 22.48 -3.00
C LEU A 164 -39.24 23.07 -3.28
N ALA A 165 -40.16 23.11 -2.31
CA ALA A 165 -41.45 23.77 -2.48
C ALA A 165 -41.28 25.28 -2.76
N GLU A 166 -40.37 25.94 -2.05
CA GLU A 166 -40.01 27.36 -2.26
C GLU A 166 -39.29 27.60 -3.60
N GLY A 167 -38.71 26.56 -4.25
CA GLY A 167 -37.97 26.67 -5.51
C GLY A 167 -38.65 26.11 -6.79
N PHE A 168 -39.50 25.09 -6.70
CA PHE A 168 -40.12 24.41 -7.85
C PHE A 168 -41.52 24.92 -8.23
N VAL A 169 -42.19 25.67 -7.35
CA VAL A 169 -43.53 26.24 -7.63
C VAL A 169 -43.53 27.17 -8.86
N ALA A 170 -42.38 27.73 -9.24
CA ALA A 170 -42.19 28.57 -10.43
C ALA A 170 -42.35 27.86 -11.80
N LYS A 171 -42.79 26.61 -11.85
CA LYS A 171 -42.94 25.82 -13.10
C LYS A 171 -44.28 25.08 -13.30
N ALA A 172 -45.19 25.09 -12.33
CA ALA A 172 -46.41 24.26 -12.37
C ALA A 172 -47.59 24.88 -13.15
N ASP A 173 -47.57 26.18 -13.45
CA ASP A 173 -48.68 26.92 -14.08
C ASP A 173 -48.56 27.01 -15.61
N ALA A 174 -48.52 25.85 -16.28
CA ALA A 174 -48.73 25.75 -17.73
C ALA A 174 -49.31 24.38 -18.14
N ASN A 175 -50.52 24.40 -18.70
CA ASN A 175 -51.22 23.26 -19.33
C ASN A 175 -51.69 22.10 -18.43
N ALA A 176 -52.69 22.35 -17.57
CA ALA A 176 -53.69 21.35 -17.23
C ALA A 176 -55.09 22.00 -17.07
N LYS A 177 -56.06 21.57 -17.88
CA LYS A 177 -57.48 21.95 -17.75
C LYS A 177 -58.37 20.76 -18.06
N ALA A 178 -59.52 20.72 -17.38
CA ALA A 178 -60.68 19.84 -17.58
C ALA A 178 -60.61 18.40 -17.02
N GLU A 179 -61.51 18.15 -16.05
CA GLU A 179 -62.30 16.90 -15.86
C GLU A 179 -61.53 15.62 -15.43
N VAL A 180 -62.06 14.69 -14.61
CA VAL A 180 -63.43 14.39 -14.10
C VAL A 180 -63.35 13.94 -12.61
N GLY A 181 -64.42 14.13 -11.83
CA GLY A 181 -64.87 13.10 -10.86
C GLY A 181 -64.66 13.35 -9.35
N VAL A 182 -65.73 13.68 -8.64
CA VAL A 182 -65.78 13.75 -7.16
C VAL A 182 -66.51 12.53 -6.59
N ALA A 183 -65.96 11.88 -5.56
CA ALA A 183 -66.72 11.05 -4.62
C ALA A 183 -65.99 10.82 -3.27
N GLY A 184 -66.60 11.25 -2.17
CA GLY A 184 -66.44 10.58 -0.85
C GLY A 184 -65.19 10.90 -0.01
N ALA A 185 -65.07 12.13 0.49
CA ALA A 185 -64.30 12.39 1.72
C ALA A 185 -65.22 12.30 2.95
N LEU A 186 -64.68 11.83 4.08
CA LEU A 186 -65.26 12.00 5.41
C LEU A 186 -64.31 12.89 6.23
N GLU A 187 -64.86 13.90 6.89
CA GLU A 187 -64.12 14.95 7.60
C GLU A 187 -63.68 14.50 9.00
N PRO A 188 -62.50 14.93 9.47
CA PRO A 188 -62.22 15.22 10.87
C PRO A 188 -62.29 16.74 11.12
N ASP A 189 -63.08 17.17 12.11
CA ASP A 189 -63.43 18.58 12.34
C ASP A 189 -62.88 19.13 13.68
N ASN A 190 -62.50 20.42 13.72
CA ASN A 190 -61.97 21.21 14.86
C ASN A 190 -60.60 20.76 15.44
N ALA A 191 -59.73 21.58 16.04
CA ALA A 191 -59.54 23.04 16.25
C ALA A 191 -58.17 23.22 16.99
N VAL A 192 -57.46 24.35 17.17
CA VAL A 192 -57.42 25.79 16.74
C VAL A 192 -56.03 26.31 17.20
N GLY A 193 -55.37 27.36 16.68
CA GLY A 193 -55.68 28.33 15.61
C GLY A 193 -55.24 29.76 16.00
N MET A 194 -54.72 30.55 15.04
CA MET A 194 -54.36 32.00 15.12
C MET A 194 -53.10 32.34 15.99
N ASP A 195 -52.23 33.31 15.65
CA ASP A 195 -52.17 34.23 14.49
C ASP A 195 -50.74 34.77 14.23
N ALA A 196 -50.50 35.38 13.05
CA ALA A 196 -49.32 36.22 12.76
C ALA A 196 -49.59 37.27 11.65
N GLU A 197 -49.17 38.52 11.88
CA GLU A 197 -49.25 39.68 10.96
C GLU A 197 -48.03 40.61 11.21
N ALA A 198 -47.54 41.46 10.27
CA ALA A 198 -47.70 41.57 8.82
C ALA A 198 -46.69 42.60 8.24
N CYS A 199 -46.68 42.77 6.90
CA CYS A 199 -46.04 43.85 6.09
C CYS A 199 -44.49 43.84 5.96
N VAL A 200 -43.83 43.97 4.79
CA VAL A 200 -44.00 44.79 3.55
C VAL A 200 -43.50 46.24 3.74
N GLY A 201 -42.61 46.82 2.91
CA GLY A 201 -41.82 46.31 1.76
C GLY A 201 -41.30 47.45 0.84
N SER A 202 -40.38 47.16 -0.12
CA SER A 202 -39.85 48.05 -1.22
C SER A 202 -39.05 49.32 -0.81
N ALA A 203 -38.21 49.98 -1.64
CA ALA A 203 -37.36 49.65 -2.82
C ALA A 203 -36.46 50.90 -3.17
N GLU A 204 -35.65 50.84 -4.26
CA GLU A 204 -34.88 51.96 -4.91
C GLU A 204 -33.63 52.51 -4.15
N THR A 205 -32.57 53.10 -4.75
CA THR A 205 -31.95 53.13 -6.12
C THR A 205 -30.42 53.47 -6.01
N ASP A 206 -29.68 53.51 -7.13
CA ASP A 206 -28.19 53.52 -7.23
C ASP A 206 -27.44 54.89 -7.17
N GLU A 207 -26.11 54.79 -6.90
CA GLU A 207 -24.99 55.69 -7.31
C GLU A 207 -24.83 57.13 -6.72
N PRO A 208 -23.65 57.81 -6.82
CA PRO A 208 -22.24 57.35 -6.76
C PRO A 208 -21.25 58.30 -5.97
N ILE A 209 -19.92 58.05 -6.09
CA ILE A 209 -18.74 58.96 -5.91
C ILE A 209 -17.91 58.92 -4.59
N GLU A 210 -16.61 59.17 -4.78
CA GLU A 210 -15.40 58.99 -3.96
C GLU A 210 -15.19 59.97 -2.77
N THR A 211 -14.50 59.54 -1.69
CA THR A 211 -13.08 59.88 -1.41
C THR A 211 -12.61 59.51 0.03
N ASN A 212 -11.35 59.07 0.16
CA ASN A 212 -10.39 59.20 1.30
C ASN A 212 -10.84 59.06 2.77
N GLY A 213 -10.14 58.24 3.58
CA GLY A 213 -9.99 58.61 5.01
C GLY A 213 -9.60 57.64 6.14
N ALA A 214 -8.83 56.57 5.93
CA ALA A 214 -8.08 55.86 6.99
C ALA A 214 -8.84 55.10 8.13
N THR A 215 -8.05 54.44 8.99
CA THR A 215 -8.42 53.65 10.19
C THR A 215 -9.29 52.40 10.00
N GLU A 216 -8.65 51.28 9.68
CA GLU A 216 -9.20 49.96 9.90
C GLU A 216 -9.24 49.61 11.40
N THR A 217 -10.43 49.67 11.99
CA THR A 217 -10.78 48.81 13.13
C THR A 217 -12.21 48.36 12.96
N ASN A 218 -12.45 47.10 12.60
CA ASN A 218 -13.79 46.53 12.72
C ASN A 218 -13.72 45.03 13.07
N ARG A 219 -14.67 44.61 13.90
CA ARG A 219 -14.85 43.20 14.27
C ARG A 219 -15.93 42.60 13.37
N SER A 220 -15.59 41.59 12.59
CA SER A 220 -16.56 40.59 12.11
C SER A 220 -16.48 39.37 13.02
N SER A 221 -17.63 38.87 13.48
CA SER A 221 -17.71 37.71 14.36
C SER A 221 -17.72 36.42 13.52
N ASP A 222 -16.57 35.74 13.45
CA ASP A 222 -16.55 34.35 13.00
C ASP A 222 -17.29 33.47 14.02
N ILE A 223 -18.06 32.51 13.50
CA ILE A 223 -18.69 31.49 14.33
C ILE A 223 -17.63 30.41 14.58
N ALA A 224 -17.01 30.46 15.75
CA ALA A 224 -16.04 29.47 16.16
C ALA A 224 -16.68 28.07 16.21
N VAL A 225 -16.03 27.10 15.57
CA VAL A 225 -16.23 25.67 15.83
C VAL A 225 -15.25 25.30 16.94
N ASP A 226 -15.75 24.69 18.02
CA ASP A 226 -14.93 24.40 19.20
C ASP A 226 -13.70 23.56 18.84
N THR A 227 -12.54 24.12 19.13
CA THR A 227 -11.21 23.55 18.83
C THR A 227 -10.30 23.50 20.06
N GLU A 228 -10.85 23.79 21.25
CA GLU A 228 -10.15 23.73 22.55
C GLU A 228 -9.96 22.30 23.07
N ALA A 229 -9.18 21.48 22.34
CA ALA A 229 -8.67 20.19 22.85
C ALA A 229 -7.31 19.77 22.26
N VAL A 230 -6.58 20.66 21.59
CA VAL A 230 -5.19 20.40 21.17
C VAL A 230 -4.26 21.21 22.06
N ALA A 231 -3.52 20.53 22.95
CA ALA A 231 -2.61 21.17 23.87
C ALA A 231 -1.43 21.85 23.15
N ASN A 232 -1.04 23.04 23.60
CA ASN A 232 0.25 23.62 23.22
C ASN A 232 1.36 22.75 23.82
N THR A 233 2.16 22.08 22.98
CA THR A 233 3.25 21.20 23.44
C THR A 233 4.38 22.02 24.08
N GLU A 234 4.47 22.00 25.41
CA GLU A 234 5.71 22.36 26.09
C GLU A 234 6.75 21.25 25.86
N VAL A 235 7.92 21.59 25.31
CA VAL A 235 9.03 20.64 25.21
C VAL A 235 9.60 20.43 26.60
N ALA A 236 9.52 19.20 27.11
CA ALA A 236 10.04 18.82 28.42
C ALA A 236 11.58 18.75 28.39
N ILE A 237 12.23 19.89 28.66
CA ILE A 237 13.68 20.01 28.84
C ILE A 237 13.98 19.90 30.34
N ASP A 238 14.82 18.94 30.72
CA ASP A 238 15.17 18.72 32.13
C ASP A 238 16.17 19.80 32.60
N ALA A 239 15.67 20.80 33.34
CA ALA A 239 16.34 22.07 33.61
C ALA A 239 17.59 21.99 34.52
N GLY A 240 18.04 20.77 34.86
CA GLY A 240 19.27 20.51 35.62
C GLY A 240 20.53 20.32 34.76
N VAL A 241 20.42 20.13 33.44
CA VAL A 241 21.58 19.90 32.57
C VAL A 241 22.23 21.23 32.16
N VAL A 242 22.97 21.84 33.09
CA VAL A 242 24.08 22.73 32.72
C VAL A 242 25.07 21.90 31.90
N VAL A 243 25.50 22.40 30.74
CA VAL A 243 26.57 21.77 29.95
C VAL A 243 27.92 22.10 30.61
N ASP A 244 28.12 21.50 31.78
CA ASP A 244 29.10 21.95 32.77
C ASP A 244 30.50 21.45 32.39
N ALA A 245 31.33 22.37 31.86
CA ALA A 245 32.58 22.06 31.17
C ALA A 245 33.69 21.44 32.05
N GLU A 246 33.49 21.40 33.37
CA GLU A 246 34.39 20.74 34.33
C GLU A 246 33.91 19.33 34.75
N SER A 247 32.69 18.93 34.36
CA SER A 247 32.27 17.54 34.43
C SER A 247 32.88 16.75 33.26
N GLY A 248 33.44 15.57 33.52
CA GLY A 248 34.16 14.74 32.55
C GLY A 248 33.27 14.05 31.51
N ILE A 249 32.43 14.83 30.82
CA ILE A 249 31.45 14.39 29.83
C ILE A 249 32.09 14.49 28.45
N ASP A 250 32.10 13.37 27.73
CA ASP A 250 32.52 13.32 26.34
C ASP A 250 31.59 14.18 25.46
N THR A 251 32.15 15.13 24.71
CA THR A 251 31.42 15.99 23.75
C THR A 251 31.56 15.49 22.30
N GLY A 252 32.17 14.32 22.10
CA GLY A 252 32.46 13.74 20.79
C GLY A 252 31.22 13.30 19.99
N THR A 253 31.48 13.02 18.71
CA THR A 253 30.59 12.36 17.76
C THR A 253 30.03 11.04 18.31
N GLY A 254 28.79 10.69 17.98
CA GLY A 254 28.16 9.48 18.51
C GLY A 254 27.90 9.52 20.03
N SER A 255 27.34 10.62 20.53
CA SER A 255 26.95 10.82 21.93
C SER A 255 25.48 10.53 22.25
N PHE A 256 24.57 10.66 21.28
CA PHE A 256 23.11 10.67 21.51
C PHE A 256 22.35 9.52 20.85
N VAL A 257 21.21 9.16 21.42
CA VAL A 257 20.19 8.29 20.83
C VAL A 257 19.01 9.16 20.45
N LEU A 258 18.64 9.15 19.18
CA LEU A 258 17.38 9.70 18.68
C LEU A 258 16.35 8.57 18.65
N ALA A 259 15.30 8.69 19.46
CA ALA A 259 14.18 7.77 19.51
C ALA A 259 12.90 8.45 19.00
N PHE A 260 12.07 7.76 18.22
CA PHE A 260 10.73 8.26 17.88
C PHE A 260 9.72 7.15 17.59
N ASP A 261 8.44 7.46 17.69
CA ASP A 261 7.31 6.58 17.35
C ASP A 261 6.22 7.41 16.65
N THR A 262 5.59 6.82 15.64
CA THR A 262 4.44 7.41 14.91
C THR A 262 3.36 6.36 14.62
N ALA A 263 3.29 5.28 15.40
CA ALA A 263 2.36 4.17 15.19
C ALA A 263 0.88 4.54 15.37
N ASN A 264 0.57 5.68 15.99
CA ASN A 264 -0.78 6.19 16.21
C ASN A 264 -0.90 7.68 15.83
N GLU A 265 -1.93 8.35 16.32
CA GLU A 265 -2.25 9.76 16.01
C GLU A 265 -1.28 10.78 16.62
N MET A 266 -0.28 10.33 17.39
CA MET A 266 0.77 11.14 18.00
C MET A 266 2.15 10.76 17.46
N ILE A 267 2.93 11.77 17.08
CA ILE A 267 4.38 11.64 16.97
C ILE A 267 4.96 11.77 18.38
N SER A 268 5.77 10.82 18.81
CA SER A 268 6.60 10.92 20.01
C SER A 268 8.06 11.01 19.61
N ILE A 269 8.83 11.96 20.15
CA ILE A 269 10.27 12.11 19.90
C ILE A 269 11.00 12.17 21.24
N GLY A 270 12.04 11.38 21.41
CA GLY A 270 12.93 11.39 22.58
C GLY A 270 14.39 11.52 22.17
N LEU A 271 15.10 12.45 22.80
CA LEU A 271 16.56 12.54 22.69
C LEU A 271 17.21 12.19 24.02
N GLY A 272 18.20 11.30 23.99
CA GLY A 272 18.94 10.87 25.18
C GLY A 272 20.44 10.76 24.93
N LYS A 273 21.27 10.97 25.96
CA LYS A 273 22.73 10.83 25.91
C LYS A 273 23.20 9.47 26.43
N LEU A 274 24.15 8.85 25.72
CA LEU A 274 24.72 7.55 26.06
C LEU A 274 25.71 7.63 27.23
N ASP A 275 25.44 6.83 28.27
CA ASP A 275 26.37 6.46 29.33
C ASP A 275 26.77 4.99 29.13
N ARG A 276 27.70 4.78 28.20
CA ARG A 276 28.21 3.47 27.76
C ARG A 276 28.77 2.63 28.91
N LYS A 277 29.38 3.27 29.91
CA LYS A 277 29.95 2.60 31.09
C LYS A 277 28.90 1.87 31.92
N ASN A 278 27.70 2.44 32.04
CA ASN A 278 26.62 1.92 32.88
C ASN A 278 25.45 1.32 32.08
N LYS A 279 25.59 1.19 30.75
CA LYS A 279 24.49 0.86 29.81
C LYS A 279 23.22 1.68 30.10
N ARG A 280 23.39 3.00 30.20
CA ARG A 280 22.34 3.96 30.59
C ARG A 280 22.10 4.99 29.49
N ILE A 281 20.85 5.36 29.28
CA ILE A 281 20.45 6.43 28.36
C ILE A 281 19.86 7.54 29.23
N VAL A 282 20.56 8.68 29.31
CA VAL A 282 20.14 9.84 30.09
C VAL A 282 19.21 10.67 29.21
N HIS A 283 17.94 10.80 29.57
CA HIS A 283 16.98 11.66 28.86
C HIS A 283 17.47 13.12 28.85
N ILE A 284 17.27 13.81 27.72
CA ILE A 284 17.67 15.21 27.49
C ILE A 284 16.44 16.06 27.15
N ALA A 285 15.60 15.57 26.23
CA ALA A 285 14.34 16.19 25.85
C ALA A 285 13.35 15.14 25.31
N SER A 286 12.05 15.39 25.46
CA SER A 286 11.03 14.75 24.62
C SER A 286 10.04 15.77 24.08
N GLN A 287 9.39 15.41 22.98
CA GLN A 287 8.42 16.24 22.29
C GLN A 287 7.34 15.36 21.65
N GLU A 288 6.11 15.59 22.09
CA GLU A 288 4.93 14.81 21.73
C GLU A 288 3.95 15.70 20.93
N VAL A 289 3.64 15.33 19.68
CA VAL A 289 2.99 16.19 18.68
C VAL A 289 1.79 15.49 18.03
N GLY A 290 0.62 16.14 18.05
CA GLY A 290 -0.59 15.64 17.40
C GLY A 290 -0.46 15.62 15.86
N ALA A 291 -0.68 14.44 15.26
CA ALA A 291 -0.34 14.15 13.88
C ALA A 291 -1.35 13.22 13.17
N PHE A 292 -2.64 13.30 13.50
CA PHE A 292 -3.71 12.55 12.80
C PHE A 292 -3.59 12.69 11.27
N ARG A 293 -3.27 11.57 10.60
CA ARG A 293 -2.99 11.47 9.16
C ARG A 293 -1.86 12.39 8.63
N ALA A 294 -1.09 13.06 9.50
CA ALA A 294 -0.07 14.05 9.17
C ALA A 294 1.37 13.65 9.60
N SER A 295 1.58 12.40 10.03
CA SER A 295 2.87 11.93 10.55
C SER A 295 4.01 12.03 9.52
N ASN A 296 3.72 11.83 8.23
CA ASN A 296 4.73 11.94 7.16
C ASN A 296 5.16 13.41 6.96
N GLU A 297 4.22 14.36 7.02
CA GLU A 297 4.52 15.79 6.93
C GLU A 297 5.36 16.28 8.11
N LYS A 298 5.01 15.87 9.34
CA LYS A 298 5.54 16.49 10.56
C LYS A 298 6.81 15.86 11.12
N LEU A 299 7.00 14.53 11.01
CA LEU A 299 8.05 13.82 11.77
C LEU A 299 9.46 14.42 11.58
N VAL A 300 9.91 14.59 10.34
CA VAL A 300 11.27 15.09 10.06
C VAL A 300 11.44 16.59 10.38
N PRO A 301 10.48 17.49 10.05
CA PRO A 301 10.50 18.87 10.55
C PRO A 301 10.56 19.00 12.08
N GLU A 302 9.83 18.19 12.83
CA GLU A 302 9.87 18.26 14.31
C GLU A 302 11.21 17.75 14.88
N ILE A 303 11.79 16.69 14.29
CA ILE A 303 13.17 16.25 14.60
C ILE A 303 14.17 17.38 14.29
N ALA A 304 14.03 18.07 13.16
CA ALA A 304 14.89 19.19 12.80
C ALA A 304 14.80 20.36 13.80
N ALA A 305 13.58 20.77 14.16
CA ALA A 305 13.32 21.84 15.12
C ALA A 305 13.86 21.51 16.53
N LEU A 306 13.75 20.25 16.96
CA LEU A 306 14.32 19.79 18.23
C LEU A 306 15.86 19.87 18.23
N PHE A 307 16.51 19.50 17.13
CA PHE A 307 17.98 19.56 16.99
C PHE A 307 18.49 21.00 16.94
N GLU A 308 17.81 21.89 16.21
CA GLU A 308 18.11 23.33 16.19
C GLU A 308 17.95 23.94 17.59
N LYS A 309 16.82 23.69 18.25
CA LYS A 309 16.52 24.21 19.60
C LYS A 309 17.52 23.79 20.67
N LEU A 310 18.11 22.60 20.54
CA LEU A 310 19.12 22.06 21.46
C LEU A 310 20.57 22.33 21.01
N ASN A 311 20.78 22.91 19.83
CA ASN A 311 22.09 23.10 19.20
C ASN A 311 22.90 21.78 19.15
N ILE A 312 22.28 20.72 18.62
CA ILE A 312 22.88 19.39 18.47
C ILE A 312 23.07 19.08 16.98
N SER A 313 24.27 18.62 16.61
CA SER A 313 24.61 18.27 15.24
C SER A 313 24.29 16.80 14.93
N ARG A 314 24.03 16.47 13.66
CA ARG A 314 23.47 15.17 13.26
C ARG A 314 24.50 14.04 13.46
N GLU A 315 25.78 14.35 13.31
CA GLU A 315 26.95 13.48 13.56
C GLU A 315 27.17 13.17 15.06
N GLN A 316 26.42 13.82 15.96
CA GLN A 316 26.40 13.49 17.37
C GLN A 316 25.41 12.34 17.69
N ILE A 317 24.58 11.91 16.74
CA ILE A 317 23.76 10.69 16.85
C ILE A 317 24.69 9.46 16.80
N ALA A 318 24.49 8.51 17.72
CA ALA A 318 25.19 7.23 17.80
C ALA A 318 24.39 6.08 17.19
N CYS A 319 23.06 6.11 17.38
CA CYS A 319 22.10 5.16 16.84
C CYS A 319 20.69 5.79 16.80
N VAL A 320 19.82 5.23 15.96
CA VAL A 320 18.40 5.57 15.89
C VAL A 320 17.58 4.47 16.57
N VAL A 321 16.51 4.86 17.25
CA VAL A 321 15.49 3.99 17.84
C VAL A 321 14.14 4.35 17.24
N CYS A 322 13.35 3.35 16.84
CA CYS A 322 12.03 3.58 16.26
C CYS A 322 10.96 2.67 16.89
N GLY A 323 9.76 3.21 17.05
CA GLY A 323 8.56 2.41 17.33
C GLY A 323 8.26 1.45 16.18
N ARG A 324 8.35 0.15 16.42
CA ARG A 324 8.04 -0.89 15.42
C ARG A 324 6.58 -1.36 15.46
N GLY A 325 5.73 -0.69 16.25
CA GLY A 325 4.34 -1.08 16.51
C GLY A 325 4.17 -2.09 17.66
N PRO A 326 3.02 -2.78 17.74
CA PRO A 326 1.88 -2.69 16.82
C PRO A 326 1.15 -1.34 16.89
N GLY A 327 0.34 -1.04 15.87
CA GLY A 327 -0.40 0.21 15.72
C GLY A 327 -0.93 0.37 14.29
N SER A 328 -1.31 1.59 13.90
CA SER A 328 -1.77 1.90 12.54
C SER A 328 -0.68 1.60 11.50
N PHE A 329 -1.05 0.88 10.43
CA PHE A 329 -0.06 0.36 9.47
C PHE A 329 0.71 1.48 8.74
N THR A 330 0.02 2.57 8.35
CA THR A 330 0.64 3.75 7.76
C THR A 330 1.58 4.44 8.75
N GLY A 331 1.17 4.59 10.01
CA GLY A 331 1.98 5.20 11.05
C GLY A 331 3.28 4.43 11.34
N VAL A 332 3.19 3.10 11.47
CA VAL A 332 4.35 2.22 11.65
C VAL A 332 5.28 2.25 10.42
N ARG A 333 4.73 2.33 9.19
CA ARG A 333 5.52 2.50 7.96
C ARG A 333 6.31 3.80 7.91
N ILE A 334 5.66 4.92 8.23
CA ILE A 334 6.32 6.24 8.29
C ILE A 334 7.48 6.22 9.28
N CYS A 335 7.24 5.70 10.48
CA CYS A 335 8.26 5.54 11.52
C CYS A 335 9.46 4.74 11.00
N LEU A 336 9.22 3.52 10.50
CA LEU A 336 10.29 2.60 10.12
C LEU A 336 11.04 3.06 8.86
N ALA A 337 10.34 3.59 7.86
CA ALA A 337 10.95 4.09 6.63
C ALA A 337 11.86 5.30 6.91
N THR A 338 11.36 6.27 7.68
CA THR A 338 12.15 7.44 8.11
C THR A 338 13.37 7.00 8.91
N ALA A 339 13.20 6.05 9.83
CA ALA A 339 14.30 5.54 10.66
C ALA A 339 15.37 4.78 9.85
N LYS A 340 14.97 4.00 8.82
CA LYS A 340 15.92 3.38 7.88
C LYS A 340 16.69 4.43 7.09
N GLY A 341 16.01 5.43 6.51
CA GLY A 341 16.66 6.53 5.78
C GLY A 341 17.65 7.31 6.66
N LEU A 342 17.23 7.68 7.87
CA LEU A 342 18.07 8.35 8.86
C LEU A 342 19.32 7.54 9.23
N ALA A 343 19.12 6.27 9.62
CA ALA A 343 20.22 5.44 10.12
C ALA A 343 21.22 5.08 9.01
N ILE A 344 20.75 4.82 7.78
CA ILE A 344 21.61 4.58 6.62
C ILE A 344 22.42 5.85 6.31
N GLY A 345 21.78 7.00 6.16
CA GLY A 345 22.47 8.26 5.81
C GLY A 345 23.52 8.69 6.83
N LEU A 346 23.22 8.59 8.13
CA LEU A 346 24.17 8.83 9.22
C LEU A 346 25.21 7.70 9.38
N GLY A 347 25.00 6.56 8.72
CA GLY A 347 25.81 5.35 8.86
C GLY A 347 25.78 4.76 10.28
N VAL A 348 24.69 4.89 11.02
CA VAL A 348 24.54 4.42 12.42
C VAL A 348 23.68 3.16 12.54
N ALA A 349 23.69 2.54 13.72
CA ALA A 349 22.82 1.40 14.01
C ALA A 349 21.35 1.85 14.19
N LEU A 350 20.40 0.99 13.81
CA LEU A 350 18.96 1.18 13.97
C LEU A 350 18.34 0.05 14.81
N PHE A 351 17.47 0.40 15.76
CA PHE A 351 16.80 -0.57 16.62
C PHE A 351 15.30 -0.29 16.79
N GLY A 352 14.50 -1.37 16.83
CA GLY A 352 13.05 -1.28 17.05
C GLY A 352 12.65 -1.53 18.50
N VAL A 353 11.81 -0.67 19.07
CA VAL A 353 11.12 -0.87 20.36
C VAL A 353 9.62 -1.05 20.12
N SER A 354 8.94 -1.87 20.92
CA SER A 354 7.47 -1.97 20.82
C SER A 354 6.81 -0.71 21.38
N THR A 355 5.80 -0.22 20.68
CA THR A 355 5.02 0.95 21.09
C THR A 355 4.40 0.74 22.47
N ALA A 356 3.84 -0.45 22.73
CA ALA A 356 3.27 -0.82 24.03
C ALA A 356 4.32 -0.86 25.16
N ASP A 357 5.52 -1.41 24.90
CA ASP A 357 6.61 -1.45 25.88
C ASP A 357 7.04 -0.03 26.28
N SER A 358 7.03 0.91 25.32
CA SER A 358 7.36 2.32 25.59
C SER A 358 6.37 2.98 26.55
N GLN A 359 5.07 2.66 26.46
CA GLN A 359 4.03 3.19 27.35
C GLN A 359 4.12 2.55 28.74
N ALA A 360 4.39 1.25 28.83
CA ALA A 360 4.64 0.58 30.10
C ALA A 360 5.89 1.16 30.81
N TRP A 361 6.97 1.44 30.07
CA TRP A 361 8.15 2.14 30.60
C TRP A 361 7.91 3.60 30.96
N GLN A 362 6.99 4.29 30.28
CA GLN A 362 6.58 5.65 30.66
C GLN A 362 5.86 5.64 32.01
N LEU A 363 4.83 4.80 32.18
CA LEU A 363 4.14 4.66 33.47
C LEU A 363 5.09 4.25 34.60
N TRP A 364 6.09 3.40 34.31
CA TRP A 364 7.14 3.04 35.27
C TRP A 364 7.99 4.24 35.72
N LEU A 365 8.35 5.15 34.80
CA LEU A 365 9.08 6.39 35.09
C LEU A 365 8.24 7.36 35.93
N ASP A 366 6.94 7.39 35.69
CA ASP A 366 5.99 8.25 36.41
C ASP A 366 5.50 7.64 37.74
N GLY A 367 6.11 6.51 38.15
CA GLY A 367 5.97 5.92 39.49
C GLY A 367 4.92 4.81 39.64
N VAL A 368 4.25 4.40 38.55
CA VAL A 368 3.25 3.32 38.57
C VAL A 368 3.91 1.97 38.88
N ARG A 369 3.22 1.15 39.68
CA ARG A 369 3.60 -0.22 40.07
C ARG A 369 2.36 -1.13 40.08
N GLY A 370 2.57 -2.44 39.95
CA GLY A 370 1.51 -3.44 39.84
C GLY A 370 1.12 -3.78 38.39
N PRO A 371 -0.01 -4.46 38.19
CA PRO A 371 -0.46 -4.90 36.87
C PRO A 371 -0.98 -3.73 36.01
N VAL A 372 -0.48 -3.65 34.79
CA VAL A 372 -0.83 -2.64 33.78
C VAL A 372 -1.29 -3.32 32.49
N LEU A 373 -2.30 -2.72 31.85
CA LEU A 373 -2.79 -3.10 30.54
C LEU A 373 -2.58 -1.93 29.57
N VAL A 374 -1.83 -2.15 28.50
CA VAL A 374 -1.72 -1.20 27.38
C VAL A 374 -2.63 -1.70 26.25
N LEU A 375 -3.50 -0.83 25.75
CA LEU A 375 -4.45 -1.08 24.67
C LEU A 375 -4.12 -0.20 23.47
N GLY A 376 -3.41 -0.74 22.49
CA GLY A 376 -3.19 -0.04 21.21
C GLY A 376 -4.47 -0.05 20.36
N ASP A 377 -4.80 1.04 19.67
CA ASP A 377 -5.88 1.04 18.69
C ASP A 377 -5.50 0.20 17.45
N ALA A 378 -6.30 -0.81 17.13
CA ALA A 378 -6.11 -1.67 15.97
C ALA A 378 -7.05 -1.32 14.80
N MET A 379 -7.90 -0.29 14.94
CA MET A 379 -9.03 0.01 14.06
C MET A 379 -10.07 -1.13 14.02
N ARG A 380 -11.16 -0.97 13.25
CA ARG A 380 -12.14 -2.04 12.94
C ARG A 380 -12.83 -2.70 14.17
N LYS A 381 -13.04 -1.92 15.22
CA LYS A 381 -13.57 -2.37 16.52
C LYS A 381 -12.69 -3.44 17.19
N GLU A 382 -11.38 -3.29 17.03
CA GLU A 382 -10.35 -4.16 17.59
C GLU A 382 -9.27 -3.35 18.31
N ILE A 383 -8.53 -4.04 19.17
CA ILE A 383 -7.47 -3.49 20.01
C ILE A 383 -6.26 -4.44 20.05
N TYR A 384 -5.10 -3.89 20.35
CA TYR A 384 -3.85 -4.61 20.62
C TYR A 384 -3.57 -4.65 22.14
N PRO A 385 -4.06 -5.66 22.89
CA PRO A 385 -3.91 -5.72 24.33
C PRO A 385 -2.57 -6.32 24.74
N VAL A 386 -1.81 -5.61 25.56
CA VAL A 386 -0.55 -6.09 26.15
C VAL A 386 -0.56 -5.87 27.65
N ARG A 387 -0.49 -6.96 28.42
CA ARG A 387 -0.36 -6.94 29.87
C ARG A 387 1.10 -6.84 30.30
N PHE A 388 1.33 -6.09 31.37
CA PHE A 388 2.62 -5.86 31.99
C PHE A 388 2.51 -5.93 33.52
N GLU A 389 3.61 -6.28 34.19
CA GLU A 389 3.78 -6.14 35.64
C GLU A 389 4.90 -5.11 35.90
N LEU A 390 4.59 -4.04 36.63
CA LEU A 390 5.52 -2.95 36.93
C LEU A 390 6.05 -3.08 38.37
N THR A 391 7.32 -3.42 38.50
CA THR A 391 8.03 -3.55 39.79
C THR A 391 9.07 -2.45 39.94
N ASP A 392 9.65 -2.26 41.13
CA ASP A 392 10.79 -1.34 41.29
C ASP A 392 12.06 -1.77 40.53
N GLU A 393 12.16 -3.05 40.14
CA GLU A 393 13.25 -3.57 39.33
C GLU A 393 13.07 -3.22 37.84
N GLY A 394 11.82 -3.23 37.34
CA GLY A 394 11.50 -2.87 35.96
C GLY A 394 10.10 -3.27 35.50
N VAL A 395 9.87 -3.17 34.19
CA VAL A 395 8.67 -3.61 33.48
C VAL A 395 8.85 -5.07 33.01
N THR A 396 7.94 -5.95 33.39
CA THR A 396 7.85 -7.32 32.85
C THR A 396 6.66 -7.44 31.90
N ARG A 397 6.88 -7.87 30.66
CA ARG A 397 5.81 -8.10 29.66
C ARG A 397 5.21 -9.50 29.80
N LEU A 398 3.88 -9.60 29.79
CA LEU A 398 3.15 -10.85 30.14
C LEU A 398 2.49 -11.55 28.93
N ASN A 399 2.36 -10.89 27.77
CA ASN A 399 1.95 -11.55 26.51
C ASN A 399 2.64 -10.97 25.27
N ALA A 400 2.74 -11.79 24.22
CA ALA A 400 3.16 -11.36 22.89
C ALA A 400 2.13 -10.40 22.26
N ASP A 401 2.53 -9.68 21.22
CA ASP A 401 1.61 -8.85 20.43
C ASP A 401 0.49 -9.71 19.82
N MET A 402 -0.76 -9.31 20.03
CA MET A 402 -1.94 -9.97 19.50
C MET A 402 -3.05 -8.95 19.24
N VAL A 403 -4.14 -9.36 18.59
CA VAL A 403 -5.30 -8.51 18.31
C VAL A 403 -6.59 -9.22 18.73
N ILE A 404 -7.55 -8.48 19.28
CA ILE A 404 -8.90 -8.97 19.63
C ILE A 404 -9.96 -7.92 19.27
N LYS A 405 -11.22 -8.34 19.12
CA LYS A 405 -12.37 -7.40 19.12
C LYS A 405 -12.41 -6.66 20.45
N ALA A 406 -12.61 -5.34 20.41
CA ALA A 406 -12.64 -4.49 21.60
C ALA A 406 -13.65 -5.03 22.62
N GLU A 407 -14.85 -5.35 22.15
CA GLU A 407 -15.98 -5.92 22.91
C GLU A 407 -15.62 -7.21 23.70
N ALA A 408 -14.56 -7.95 23.29
CA ALA A 408 -14.11 -9.16 23.97
C ALA A 408 -13.14 -8.91 25.15
N ILE A 409 -12.74 -7.67 25.44
CA ILE A 409 -11.71 -7.37 26.45
C ILE A 409 -12.05 -7.89 27.84
N GLY A 410 -13.33 -7.80 28.25
CA GLY A 410 -13.82 -8.29 29.55
C GLY A 410 -13.94 -9.80 29.68
N GLU A 411 -13.89 -10.54 28.56
CA GLU A 411 -13.73 -12.00 28.53
C GLU A 411 -12.24 -12.36 28.53
N TRP A 412 -11.42 -11.66 27.73
CA TRP A 412 -9.99 -11.90 27.58
C TRP A 412 -9.18 -11.69 28.88
N LEU A 413 -9.51 -10.66 29.67
CA LEU A 413 -8.96 -10.44 31.02
C LEU A 413 -9.50 -11.43 32.08
N GLY A 414 -10.60 -12.11 31.78
CA GLY A 414 -11.33 -12.94 32.74
C GLY A 414 -11.84 -12.17 33.96
N SER A 415 -11.93 -12.85 35.10
CA SER A 415 -12.46 -12.32 36.36
C SER A 415 -11.41 -12.04 37.43
N ALA A 416 -10.16 -12.49 37.24
CA ALA A 416 -9.10 -12.40 38.24
C ALA A 416 -8.17 -11.18 38.06
N GLU A 417 -8.13 -10.58 36.87
CA GLU A 417 -7.17 -9.52 36.50
C GLU A 417 -7.83 -8.12 36.35
N ARG A 418 -9.06 -7.96 36.86
CA ARG A 418 -9.84 -6.70 36.76
C ARG A 418 -9.39 -5.57 37.70
N ASP A 419 -8.34 -5.81 38.49
CA ASP A 419 -7.71 -4.83 39.38
C ASP A 419 -6.36 -4.39 38.79
N CYS A 420 -6.42 -3.87 37.56
CA CYS A 420 -5.27 -3.38 36.79
C CYS A 420 -5.47 -1.95 36.31
N LEU A 421 -4.36 -1.26 36.01
CA LEU A 421 -4.35 0.10 35.48
C LEU A 421 -4.26 0.07 33.94
N ILE A 422 -5.19 0.71 33.24
CA ILE A 422 -5.33 0.67 31.79
C ILE A 422 -4.84 1.98 31.14
N THR A 423 -4.03 1.86 30.10
CA THR A 423 -3.61 2.96 29.21
C THR A 423 -3.65 2.52 27.75
N GLY A 424 -3.32 3.43 26.82
CA GLY A 424 -3.25 3.18 25.38
C GLY A 424 -4.25 4.01 24.58
N ASP A 425 -3.95 4.24 23.30
CA ASP A 425 -4.70 5.15 22.44
C ASP A 425 -6.09 4.63 22.08
N ALA A 426 -6.31 3.31 22.18
CA ALA A 426 -7.62 2.68 22.10
C ALA A 426 -8.66 3.28 23.07
N LEU A 427 -8.22 3.82 24.23
CA LEU A 427 -9.12 4.45 25.20
C LEU A 427 -9.88 5.64 24.61
N LYS A 428 -9.32 6.33 23.60
CA LYS A 428 -10.02 7.40 22.86
C LYS A 428 -11.30 6.95 22.17
N LYS A 429 -11.43 5.64 21.87
CA LYS A 429 -12.60 5.04 21.19
C LYS A 429 -13.41 4.09 22.07
N TYR A 430 -12.78 3.50 23.08
CA TYR A 430 -13.34 2.39 23.87
C TYR A 430 -13.37 2.67 25.38
N GLU A 431 -13.37 3.95 25.80
CA GLU A 431 -13.31 4.35 27.21
C GLU A 431 -14.37 3.65 28.08
N GLU A 432 -15.66 3.79 27.73
CA GLU A 432 -16.80 3.23 28.50
C GLU A 432 -16.65 1.72 28.72
N LEU A 433 -16.27 1.00 27.66
CA LEU A 433 -16.04 -0.45 27.68
C LEU A 433 -14.82 -0.84 28.54
N CYS A 434 -13.80 0.01 28.61
CA CYS A 434 -12.60 -0.23 29.42
C CYS A 434 -12.84 0.11 30.91
N GLN A 435 -13.73 1.06 31.23
CA GLN A 435 -14.13 1.37 32.60
C GLN A 435 -14.81 0.18 33.31
N GLU A 436 -15.42 -0.76 32.58
CA GLU A 436 -16.02 -1.98 33.18
C GLU A 436 -15.01 -3.06 33.59
N VAL A 437 -13.74 -2.94 33.18
CA VAL A 437 -12.73 -4.01 33.30
C VAL A 437 -11.43 -3.62 34.02
N GLY A 438 -11.21 -2.34 34.33
CA GLY A 438 -10.07 -1.87 35.13
C GLY A 438 -10.08 -0.36 35.36
N THR A 439 -9.05 0.16 36.04
CA THR A 439 -8.94 1.60 36.34
C THR A 439 -8.23 2.31 35.19
N LEU A 440 -8.82 3.38 34.63
CA LEU A 440 -8.20 4.11 33.52
C LEU A 440 -7.15 5.13 33.99
N THR A 441 -6.10 5.29 33.19
CA THR A 441 -5.13 6.39 33.31
C THR A 441 -5.70 7.72 32.79
N ASN A 442 -5.05 8.84 33.17
CA ASN A 442 -5.32 10.15 32.57
C ASN A 442 -4.99 10.13 31.05
N SER A 443 -5.75 10.89 30.25
CA SER A 443 -5.57 10.96 28.80
C SER A 443 -4.21 11.48 28.34
N SER A 444 -3.46 12.21 29.18
CA SER A 444 -2.06 12.56 28.93
C SER A 444 -1.10 11.35 28.87
N CYS A 445 -1.52 10.20 29.41
CA CYS A 445 -0.73 8.96 29.44
C CYS A 445 -1.11 7.96 28.33
N TRP A 446 -2.18 8.23 27.57
CA TRP A 446 -2.74 7.28 26.59
C TRP A 446 -1.87 7.08 25.35
N TYR A 447 -0.92 7.99 25.08
CA TYR A 447 0.02 7.91 23.96
C TYR A 447 1.44 7.49 24.41
N PRO A 448 2.27 6.94 23.51
CA PRO A 448 3.71 6.82 23.72
C PRO A 448 4.36 8.20 23.94
N GLN A 449 5.55 8.19 24.54
CA GLN A 449 6.35 9.39 24.81
C GLN A 449 7.83 9.09 24.58
N GLY A 450 8.61 10.09 24.16
CA GLY A 450 10.05 9.97 23.92
C GLY A 450 10.84 9.42 25.11
N ARG A 451 10.44 9.78 26.33
CA ARG A 451 11.00 9.26 27.59
C ARG A 451 10.84 7.73 27.72
N GLY A 452 9.63 7.22 27.45
CA GLY A 452 9.33 5.79 27.43
C GLY A 452 10.12 5.02 26.37
N LEU A 453 10.25 5.55 25.15
CA LEU A 453 11.02 4.95 24.05
C LEU A 453 12.50 4.80 24.40
N LEU A 454 13.13 5.87 24.89
CA LEU A 454 14.53 5.86 25.35
C LEU A 454 14.74 4.86 26.51
N ARG A 455 13.76 4.75 27.42
CA ARG A 455 13.83 3.83 28.56
C ARG A 455 13.71 2.36 28.12
N ALA A 456 12.84 2.05 27.16
CA ALA A 456 12.73 0.72 26.57
C ALA A 456 14.03 0.31 25.86
N ALA A 457 14.62 1.19 25.04
CA ALA A 457 15.90 0.94 24.38
C ALA A 457 17.06 0.74 25.37
N GLN A 458 17.07 1.49 26.47
CA GLN A 458 18.06 1.28 27.53
C GLN A 458 17.94 -0.10 28.18
N ASP A 459 16.74 -0.61 28.40
CA ASP A 459 16.57 -1.92 29.01
C ASP A 459 17.00 -3.05 28.06
N ALA A 460 16.60 -2.94 26.78
CA ALA A 460 17.13 -3.78 25.70
C ALA A 460 18.68 -3.79 25.65
N TRP A 461 19.34 -2.65 25.93
CA TRP A 461 20.79 -2.57 25.99
C TRP A 461 21.39 -3.40 27.12
N LYS A 462 20.76 -3.37 28.30
CA LYS A 462 21.17 -4.18 29.46
C LYS A 462 21.00 -5.67 29.19
N GLN A 463 19.86 -6.04 28.62
CA GLN A 463 19.57 -7.42 28.20
C GLN A 463 20.49 -7.92 27.07
N GLY A 464 21.06 -7.01 26.26
CA GLY A 464 22.01 -7.32 25.19
C GLY A 464 21.38 -7.55 23.82
N VAL A 465 20.08 -7.29 23.66
CA VAL A 465 19.36 -7.32 22.37
C VAL A 465 19.41 -5.98 21.63
N PHE A 466 20.04 -4.98 22.24
CA PHE A 466 20.42 -3.67 21.67
C PHE A 466 21.87 -3.40 22.03
N ASP A 467 22.62 -2.75 21.15
CA ASP A 467 23.97 -2.23 21.44
C ASP A 467 24.29 -1.08 20.47
N PRO A 468 24.37 0.18 20.91
CA PRO A 468 24.31 1.35 20.04
C PRO A 468 25.52 1.45 19.10
N ASP A 469 26.64 0.84 19.48
CA ASP A 469 27.89 0.82 18.71
C ASP A 469 27.95 -0.38 17.72
N ASN A 470 26.98 -1.30 17.74
CA ASN A 470 26.98 -2.54 16.96
C ASN A 470 26.05 -2.46 15.72
N LYS A 471 26.60 -1.99 14.61
CA LYS A 471 25.91 -1.86 13.31
C LYS A 471 25.48 -3.18 12.67
N THR A 472 25.99 -4.34 13.11
CA THR A 472 25.54 -5.66 12.63
C THR A 472 24.30 -6.13 13.37
N LEU A 473 24.20 -5.86 14.68
CA LEU A 473 23.01 -6.15 15.48
C LEU A 473 21.86 -5.19 15.14
N GLY A 474 22.16 -3.90 15.02
CA GLY A 474 21.21 -2.87 14.58
C GLY A 474 21.34 -2.53 13.10
N ASN A 475 21.29 -3.54 12.21
CA ASN A 475 21.32 -3.30 10.77
C ASN A 475 19.98 -2.69 10.31
N PRO A 476 19.96 -1.49 9.69
CA PRO A 476 18.72 -0.86 9.23
C PRO A 476 17.93 -1.72 8.23
N CYS A 477 18.60 -2.51 7.40
CA CYS A 477 17.96 -3.31 6.37
C CYS A 477 17.16 -4.48 6.96
N THR A 478 17.62 -5.11 8.05
CA THR A 478 16.95 -6.28 8.67
C THR A 478 15.84 -5.92 9.64
N LEU A 479 15.68 -4.65 10.04
CA LEU A 479 14.60 -4.26 10.96
C LEU A 479 13.24 -4.26 10.24
N LEU A 480 12.28 -4.97 10.83
CA LEU A 480 10.92 -5.14 10.31
C LEU A 480 9.83 -4.62 11.27
N PRO A 481 8.68 -4.18 10.75
CA PRO A 481 7.52 -3.75 11.53
C PRO A 481 6.73 -4.94 12.12
N VAL A 482 6.04 -4.72 13.23
CA VAL A 482 5.17 -5.74 13.87
C VAL A 482 3.75 -5.62 13.31
N TYR A 483 3.42 -6.44 12.31
CA TYR A 483 2.04 -6.62 11.83
C TYR A 483 1.41 -7.84 12.51
N THR A 484 0.40 -7.62 13.36
CA THR A 484 -0.39 -8.67 14.03
C THR A 484 -1.57 -9.19 13.20
N ARG A 485 -1.83 -8.59 12.02
CA ARG A 485 -2.84 -9.08 11.05
C ARG A 485 -2.25 -9.35 9.67
N LEU A 486 -2.87 -10.32 9.00
CA LEU A 486 -2.89 -10.41 7.55
C LEU A 486 -3.53 -9.15 6.93
N SER A 487 -3.33 -8.93 5.64
CA SER A 487 -4.13 -7.98 4.87
C SER A 487 -5.53 -8.53 4.57
N ASP A 488 -6.48 -7.67 4.25
CA ASP A 488 -7.84 -8.06 3.86
C ASP A 488 -7.85 -9.03 2.68
N ALA A 489 -6.94 -8.88 1.71
CA ALA A 489 -6.81 -9.80 0.59
C ALA A 489 -6.33 -11.20 1.02
N GLU A 490 -5.43 -11.27 2.00
CA GLU A 490 -4.96 -12.54 2.59
C GLU A 490 -6.04 -13.18 3.48
N GLU A 491 -6.77 -12.37 4.24
CA GLU A 491 -7.91 -12.83 5.04
C GLU A 491 -9.10 -13.25 4.15
N HIS A 492 -9.37 -12.57 3.05
CA HIS A 492 -10.37 -12.95 2.06
C HIS A 492 -9.95 -14.15 1.20
N GLU A 493 -8.66 -14.38 0.93
CA GLU A 493 -8.22 -15.68 0.40
C GLU A 493 -8.39 -16.79 1.46
N ARG A 494 -8.00 -16.57 2.71
CA ARG A 494 -8.19 -17.51 3.83
C ARG A 494 -9.67 -17.87 4.05
N ILE A 495 -10.56 -16.87 4.09
CA ILE A 495 -12.01 -17.03 4.21
C ILE A 495 -12.61 -17.66 2.96
N ARG A 496 -12.07 -17.40 1.75
CA ARG A 496 -12.48 -18.09 0.52
C ARG A 496 -12.10 -19.57 0.56
N PHE A 497 -10.91 -19.94 1.04
CA PHE A 497 -10.54 -21.33 1.25
C PHE A 497 -11.42 -21.99 2.33
N ALA A 498 -11.74 -21.30 3.42
CA ALA A 498 -12.67 -21.79 4.46
C ALA A 498 -14.10 -21.98 3.95
N LYS A 499 -14.68 -20.99 3.24
CA LYS A 499 -16.01 -21.10 2.62
C LYS A 499 -16.04 -22.14 1.50
N GLN A 500 -14.91 -22.50 0.90
CA GLN A 500 -14.79 -23.66 0.00
C GLN A 500 -14.85 -25.00 0.74
N SER A 501 -14.27 -25.13 1.95
CA SER A 501 -14.48 -26.32 2.79
C SER A 501 -15.91 -26.44 3.34
N ASP A 502 -16.60 -25.33 3.62
CA ASP A 502 -17.99 -25.37 4.11
C ASP A 502 -18.99 -25.83 3.03
N ALA A 503 -18.77 -25.46 1.76
CA ALA A 503 -19.61 -25.88 0.65
C ALA A 503 -19.58 -27.40 0.41
N ASP A 504 -18.45 -28.04 0.71
CA ASP A 504 -18.27 -29.51 0.65
C ASP A 504 -18.70 -30.22 1.97
N SER A 505 -19.24 -29.52 2.97
CA SER A 505 -19.57 -30.12 4.28
C SER A 505 -20.71 -31.16 4.26
N GLN A 506 -21.42 -31.34 3.13
CA GLN A 506 -22.29 -32.49 2.88
C GLN A 506 -21.64 -33.64 2.10
N THR A 507 -20.36 -33.56 1.71
CA THR A 507 -19.62 -34.66 1.07
C THR A 507 -18.11 -34.65 1.39
N LYS A 508 -17.74 -35.47 2.39
CA LYS A 508 -16.38 -35.87 2.84
C LYS A 508 -15.64 -34.90 3.79
N ASN A 509 -15.31 -35.44 4.96
CA ASN A 509 -14.47 -34.79 5.98
C ASN A 509 -13.02 -34.60 5.50
N ILE A 510 -12.57 -33.35 5.30
CA ILE A 510 -11.16 -32.99 5.30
C ILE A 510 -10.90 -32.03 6.46
N LEU A 511 -9.89 -32.36 7.27
CA LEU A 511 -9.34 -31.51 8.34
C LEU A 511 -8.02 -30.94 7.82
N LEU A 512 -7.89 -29.62 7.80
CA LEU A 512 -6.63 -28.89 7.59
C LEU A 512 -6.75 -27.51 8.26
N GLU A 513 -5.73 -27.12 9.02
CA GLU A 513 -5.63 -25.79 9.64
C GLU A 513 -4.35 -25.08 9.17
N GLN A 514 -4.49 -23.79 8.87
CA GLN A 514 -3.51 -22.71 9.12
C GLN A 514 -2.00 -23.01 8.98
N LYS A 515 -1.40 -22.71 7.81
CA LYS A 515 -0.56 -21.49 7.60
C LYS A 515 0.02 -21.37 6.18
N ASP A 516 0.61 -20.21 5.91
CA ASP A 516 1.18 -19.78 4.64
C ASP A 516 2.66 -20.22 4.44
N LEU A 517 3.13 -20.26 3.18
CA LEU A 517 4.28 -19.48 2.65
C LEU A 517 4.89 -20.05 1.34
N GLU A 518 4.73 -19.28 0.27
CA GLU A 518 5.74 -18.94 -0.76
C GLU A 518 6.21 -19.87 -1.91
N THR A 519 6.28 -19.22 -3.09
CA THR A 519 7.08 -19.50 -4.31
C THR A 519 6.80 -20.79 -5.11
N GLY A 520 6.73 -20.62 -6.44
CA GLY A 520 6.31 -21.66 -7.39
C GLY A 520 7.20 -21.71 -8.63
N VAL A 521 8.36 -22.39 -8.52
CA VAL A 521 9.26 -22.64 -9.65
C VAL A 521 8.62 -23.61 -10.65
N GLN A 522 8.40 -23.18 -11.90
CA GLN A 522 7.84 -24.03 -12.95
C GLN A 522 8.90 -24.98 -13.55
N GLY A 523 8.73 -26.28 -13.32
CA GLY A 523 9.49 -27.34 -14.01
C GLY A 523 8.82 -27.79 -15.31
N GLU A 524 9.61 -28.06 -16.35
CA GLU A 524 9.12 -28.45 -17.68
C GLU A 524 8.57 -29.90 -17.73
N ALA A 525 7.35 -30.12 -17.25
CA ALA A 525 6.57 -31.31 -17.56
C ALA A 525 5.06 -31.01 -17.53
N PRO A 526 4.27 -31.43 -18.55
CA PRO A 526 2.82 -31.28 -18.49
C PRO A 526 2.23 -32.20 -17.40
N HIS A 527 1.36 -31.62 -16.56
CA HIS A 527 0.55 -32.29 -15.53
C HIS A 527 1.19 -32.65 -14.17
N SER A 528 2.28 -31.99 -13.73
CA SER A 528 2.63 -32.00 -12.29
C SER A 528 3.30 -30.70 -11.83
N VAL A 529 2.70 -30.01 -10.87
CA VAL A 529 3.29 -28.84 -10.20
C VAL A 529 4.02 -29.28 -8.93
N ILE A 530 5.16 -28.65 -8.64
CA ILE A 530 5.89 -28.80 -7.38
C ILE A 530 5.67 -27.53 -6.55
N ARG A 531 5.26 -27.68 -5.29
CA ARG A 531 5.22 -26.61 -4.28
C ARG A 531 6.37 -26.78 -3.30
N TYR A 532 6.80 -25.67 -2.70
CA TYR A 532 7.72 -25.65 -1.56
C TYR A 532 7.01 -24.95 -0.40
N GLN A 533 7.28 -25.36 0.83
CA GLN A 533 6.79 -24.72 2.06
C GLN A 533 7.65 -25.18 3.24
N PRO A 534 7.60 -24.52 4.41
CA PRO A 534 8.18 -25.04 5.65
C PRO A 534 7.67 -26.46 5.96
N LEU A 535 8.53 -27.28 6.57
CA LEU A 535 8.19 -28.66 6.93
C LEU A 535 7.39 -28.70 8.24
N GLU A 536 6.15 -29.16 8.16
CA GLU A 536 5.27 -29.30 9.32
C GLU A 536 5.32 -30.71 9.94
N ASN A 537 5.02 -30.81 11.24
CA ASN A 537 4.95 -32.07 12.00
C ASN A 537 4.07 -33.15 11.35
N VAL A 538 2.99 -32.76 10.64
CA VAL A 538 2.06 -33.70 9.98
C VAL A 538 2.74 -34.56 8.90
N TRP A 539 3.85 -34.08 8.33
CA TRP A 539 4.61 -34.77 7.28
C TRP A 539 5.76 -35.63 7.81
N ALA A 540 5.99 -35.70 9.13
CA ALA A 540 7.14 -36.40 9.71
C ALA A 540 7.21 -37.89 9.33
N GLU A 541 6.08 -38.58 9.19
CA GLU A 541 6.02 -39.97 8.69
C GLU A 541 6.37 -40.07 7.19
N SER A 542 5.98 -39.09 6.37
CA SER A 542 6.35 -39.03 4.95
C SER A 542 7.84 -38.73 4.77
N VAL A 543 8.41 -37.88 5.62
CA VAL A 543 9.85 -37.62 5.68
C VAL A 543 10.61 -38.87 6.14
N ALA A 544 10.13 -39.57 7.18
CA ALA A 544 10.73 -40.82 7.65
C ALA A 544 10.68 -41.95 6.60
N ALA A 545 9.61 -42.04 5.81
CA ALA A 545 9.52 -42.96 4.68
C ALA A 545 10.52 -42.62 3.56
N LEU A 546 10.68 -41.33 3.23
CA LEU A 546 11.68 -40.88 2.24
C LEU A 546 13.12 -41.07 2.76
N GLU A 547 13.38 -40.76 4.03
CA GLU A 547 14.62 -41.07 4.75
C GLU A 547 15.00 -42.55 4.61
N GLN A 548 14.07 -43.46 4.92
CA GLN A 548 14.29 -44.91 4.79
C GLN A 548 14.60 -45.33 3.34
N GLN A 549 14.01 -44.65 2.34
CA GLN A 549 14.27 -44.91 0.93
C GLN A 549 15.64 -44.39 0.45
N VAL A 550 16.19 -43.33 1.04
CA VAL A 550 17.35 -42.59 0.48
C VAL A 550 18.59 -42.49 1.37
N MET A 551 18.47 -42.63 2.69
CA MET A 551 19.57 -42.52 3.66
C MET A 551 19.97 -43.85 4.32
N GLY A 552 19.20 -44.93 4.10
CA GLY A 552 19.57 -46.27 4.54
C GLY A 552 19.66 -46.40 6.06
N SER A 553 20.84 -46.70 6.59
CA SER A 553 21.06 -46.91 8.04
C SER A 553 21.12 -45.61 8.86
N ASP A 554 21.25 -44.44 8.24
CA ASP A 554 21.21 -43.13 8.90
C ASP A 554 19.83 -42.44 8.78
N ALA A 555 18.81 -43.17 8.31
CA ALA A 555 17.44 -42.71 8.20
C ALA A 555 16.87 -42.31 9.58
N TRP A 556 16.32 -41.10 9.68
CA TRP A 556 15.66 -40.64 10.91
C TRP A 556 14.24 -41.19 11.03
N SER A 557 13.81 -41.48 12.26
CA SER A 557 12.41 -41.79 12.57
C SER A 557 11.56 -40.51 12.63
N ALA A 558 10.24 -40.65 12.46
CA ALA A 558 9.29 -39.55 12.57
C ALA A 558 9.43 -38.78 13.90
N SER A 559 9.72 -39.46 15.01
CA SER A 559 9.97 -38.82 16.31
C SER A 559 11.22 -37.91 16.31
N GLN A 560 12.32 -38.35 15.69
CA GLN A 560 13.55 -37.53 15.60
C GLN A 560 13.35 -36.28 14.74
N ILE A 561 12.50 -36.39 13.71
CA ILE A 561 12.12 -35.24 12.87
C ILE A 561 11.27 -34.27 13.70
N ILE A 562 10.26 -34.76 14.41
CA ILE A 562 9.40 -33.94 15.30
C ILE A 562 10.21 -33.25 16.41
N ASP A 563 11.24 -33.90 16.97
CA ASP A 563 12.11 -33.29 17.99
C ASP A 563 12.94 -32.11 17.45
N GLU A 564 13.33 -32.12 16.17
CA GLU A 564 14.13 -31.04 15.56
C GLU A 564 13.30 -29.89 14.98
N LEU A 565 12.04 -30.10 14.60
CA LEU A 565 11.19 -29.07 13.99
C LEU A 565 10.89 -27.82 14.85
N PRO A 566 10.60 -27.90 16.18
CA PRO A 566 10.18 -26.74 16.98
C PRO A 566 11.33 -25.87 17.52
N ARG A 567 12.57 -26.08 17.04
CA ARG A 567 13.77 -25.41 17.55
C ARG A 567 14.05 -24.10 16.82
N ALA A 568 14.23 -23.01 17.57
CA ALA A 568 14.47 -21.67 17.01
C ALA A 568 15.83 -21.51 16.29
N ASP A 569 16.78 -22.41 16.53
CA ASP A 569 18.06 -22.52 15.83
C ASP A 569 18.00 -23.54 14.66
N ARG A 570 16.81 -23.76 14.08
CA ARG A 570 16.58 -24.62 12.91
C ARG A 570 15.80 -23.93 11.81
N THR A 571 16.09 -24.34 10.59
CA THR A 571 15.23 -24.17 9.41
C THR A 571 14.94 -25.54 8.82
N TRP A 572 13.71 -25.75 8.36
CA TRP A 572 13.27 -26.99 7.71
C TRP A 572 12.24 -26.69 6.62
N TRP A 573 12.54 -27.12 5.40
CA TRP A 573 11.70 -26.92 4.21
C TRP A 573 11.41 -28.24 3.51
N ALA A 574 10.25 -28.34 2.86
CA ALA A 574 9.82 -29.52 2.13
C ALA A 574 9.20 -29.16 0.77
N ALA A 575 9.26 -30.13 -0.15
CA ALA A 575 8.83 -30.01 -1.54
C ALA A 575 7.79 -31.08 -1.87
N TYR A 576 6.72 -30.68 -2.55
CA TYR A 576 5.49 -31.46 -2.69
C TYR A 576 4.99 -31.47 -4.12
N ARG A 577 4.73 -32.65 -4.68
CA ARG A 577 4.08 -32.85 -5.98
C ARG A 577 2.58 -32.79 -5.76
N VAL A 578 1.94 -31.70 -6.20
CA VAL A 578 0.50 -31.48 -5.98
C VAL A 578 -0.37 -32.11 -7.07
N SER A 579 -1.46 -32.72 -6.63
CA SER A 579 -2.47 -33.43 -7.42
C SER A 579 -3.42 -32.47 -8.16
N ASN A 580 -3.77 -31.35 -7.55
CA ASN A 580 -4.60 -30.30 -8.13
C ASN A 580 -3.85 -28.94 -8.13
N PRO A 581 -3.30 -28.51 -9.29
CA PRO A 581 -2.62 -27.21 -9.41
C PRO A 581 -3.45 -25.97 -9.00
N GLN A 582 -4.77 -26.08 -8.90
CA GLN A 582 -5.67 -24.99 -8.51
C GLN A 582 -5.80 -24.82 -6.99
N LYS A 583 -5.55 -25.89 -6.19
CA LYS A 583 -5.41 -25.78 -4.73
C LYS A 583 -4.06 -25.12 -4.40
N ARG A 584 -4.02 -24.24 -3.39
CA ARG A 584 -2.80 -23.47 -3.02
C ARG A 584 -2.02 -24.02 -1.84
N THR A 585 -2.73 -24.57 -0.85
CA THR A 585 -2.14 -25.43 0.19
C THR A 585 -1.74 -26.77 -0.39
N VAL A 586 -0.88 -27.51 0.33
CA VAL A 586 -0.60 -28.92 0.08
C VAL A 586 -1.49 -29.75 1.01
N ASP A 587 -2.15 -30.79 0.50
CA ASP A 587 -3.01 -31.68 1.29
C ASP A 587 -2.27 -32.99 1.65
N PRO A 588 -2.03 -33.30 2.94
CA PRO A 588 -1.42 -34.57 3.40
C PRO A 588 -2.13 -35.87 2.97
N ARG A 589 -3.31 -35.77 2.34
CA ARG A 589 -4.13 -36.89 1.87
C ARG A 589 -4.16 -37.05 0.35
N GLU A 590 -3.87 -35.98 -0.41
CA GLU A 590 -3.95 -35.96 -1.87
C GLU A 590 -2.58 -35.73 -2.55
N ASP A 591 -1.65 -35.06 -1.87
CA ASP A 591 -0.38 -34.61 -2.43
C ASP A 591 0.82 -35.38 -1.86
N VAL A 592 1.93 -35.41 -2.60
CA VAL A 592 3.08 -36.29 -2.30
C VAL A 592 4.33 -35.50 -1.96
N LEU A 593 4.88 -35.72 -0.75
CA LEU A 593 6.20 -35.21 -0.39
C LEU A 593 7.28 -35.84 -1.29
N VAL A 594 8.01 -35.00 -2.02
CA VAL A 594 9.05 -35.40 -2.99
C VAL A 594 10.45 -34.89 -2.66
N GLY A 595 10.60 -34.09 -1.60
CA GLY A 595 11.90 -33.72 -1.05
C GLY A 595 11.78 -32.92 0.25
N TYR A 596 12.88 -32.77 0.96
CA TYR A 596 13.00 -31.88 2.13
C TYR A 596 14.48 -31.54 2.37
N ALA A 597 14.74 -30.46 3.11
CA ALA A 597 16.04 -30.09 3.64
C ALA A 597 15.90 -29.46 5.03
N GLY A 598 16.96 -29.51 5.84
CA GLY A 598 17.00 -28.83 7.12
C GLY A 598 18.41 -28.47 7.57
N GLY A 599 18.53 -27.35 8.27
CA GLY A 599 19.79 -26.77 8.72
C GLY A 599 19.76 -26.35 10.20
N TRP A 600 20.92 -26.41 10.84
CA TRP A 600 21.20 -25.85 12.16
C TRP A 600 22.03 -24.58 12.01
N ILE A 601 21.54 -23.46 12.53
CA ILE A 601 22.27 -22.18 12.54
C ILE A 601 23.08 -22.11 13.84
N VAL A 602 24.41 -21.97 13.73
CA VAL A 602 25.34 -21.88 14.87
C VAL A 602 26.60 -21.11 14.47
N ASP A 603 27.09 -20.25 15.37
CA ASP A 603 28.34 -19.47 15.22
C ASP A 603 28.52 -18.73 13.87
N GLY A 604 27.41 -18.26 13.27
CA GLY A 604 27.43 -17.55 11.98
C GLY A 604 27.54 -18.46 10.75
N GLN A 605 27.34 -19.76 10.91
CA GLN A 605 27.24 -20.75 9.83
C GLN A 605 25.92 -21.52 9.90
N VAL A 606 25.53 -22.17 8.80
CA VAL A 606 24.48 -23.19 8.79
C VAL A 606 25.05 -24.57 8.47
N GLN A 607 24.89 -25.51 9.39
CA GLN A 607 25.17 -26.93 9.13
C GLN A 607 23.93 -27.60 8.54
N ILE A 608 24.00 -28.11 7.31
CA ILE A 608 22.91 -28.91 6.74
C ILE A 608 22.86 -30.26 7.46
N LEU A 609 21.79 -30.48 8.23
CA LEU A 609 21.58 -31.71 8.99
C LEU A 609 21.12 -32.85 8.06
N LYS A 610 20.18 -32.54 7.17
CA LYS A 610 19.59 -33.48 6.21
C LYS A 610 19.16 -32.77 4.93
N ILE A 611 19.22 -33.50 3.82
CA ILE A 611 18.56 -33.13 2.57
C ILE A 611 18.26 -34.37 1.73
N ALA A 612 17.05 -34.47 1.20
CA ALA A 612 16.66 -35.53 0.28
C ALA A 612 15.75 -35.04 -0.85
N SER A 613 15.79 -35.78 -1.97
CA SER A 613 14.76 -35.77 -3.00
C SER A 613 14.42 -37.19 -3.42
N SER A 614 13.13 -37.43 -3.65
CA SER A 614 12.58 -38.69 -4.16
C SER A 614 13.36 -39.14 -5.41
N PRO A 615 13.74 -40.43 -5.54
CA PRO A 615 14.44 -40.94 -6.70
C PRO A 615 13.83 -40.55 -8.06
N GLU A 616 12.50 -40.42 -8.11
CA GLU A 616 11.72 -40.02 -9.28
C GLU A 616 11.95 -38.56 -9.70
N CYS A 617 12.16 -37.66 -8.74
CA CYS A 617 12.26 -36.21 -8.97
C CYS A 617 13.71 -35.71 -9.06
N ARG A 618 14.70 -36.61 -9.04
CA ARG A 618 16.12 -36.22 -9.12
C ARG A 618 16.40 -35.55 -10.45
N ARG A 619 17.22 -34.49 -10.42
CA ARG A 619 17.54 -33.59 -11.55
C ARG A 619 16.42 -32.60 -11.96
N MET A 620 15.25 -32.60 -11.30
CA MET A 620 14.20 -31.59 -11.51
C MET A 620 14.39 -30.30 -10.68
N GLY A 621 15.62 -29.91 -10.35
CA GLY A 621 15.91 -28.70 -9.56
C GLY A 621 15.60 -28.76 -8.06
N ILE A 622 14.66 -29.62 -7.60
CA ILE A 622 14.13 -29.66 -6.21
C ILE A 622 15.20 -29.52 -5.11
N ALA A 623 16.31 -30.24 -5.20
CA ALA A 623 17.36 -30.20 -4.18
C ALA A 623 18.14 -28.86 -4.15
N ARG A 624 18.20 -28.10 -5.26
CA ARG A 624 18.76 -26.74 -5.28
C ARG A 624 17.81 -25.80 -4.55
N GLU A 625 16.54 -25.80 -4.92
CA GLU A 625 15.53 -24.90 -4.33
C GLU A 625 15.43 -25.07 -2.82
N LEU A 626 15.38 -26.32 -2.33
CA LEU A 626 15.37 -26.63 -0.90
C LEU A 626 16.62 -26.12 -0.15
N ILE A 627 17.79 -26.09 -0.79
CA ILE A 627 18.98 -25.46 -0.20
C ILE A 627 18.88 -23.95 -0.24
N THR A 628 18.36 -23.35 -1.33
CA THR A 628 18.11 -21.91 -1.39
C THR A 628 17.22 -21.45 -0.23
N ARG A 629 16.12 -22.17 0.07
CA ARG A 629 15.25 -21.81 1.22
C ARG A 629 15.99 -21.89 2.56
N VAL A 630 16.66 -23.01 2.83
CA VAL A 630 17.48 -23.20 4.05
C VAL A 630 18.61 -22.16 4.15
N ALA A 631 19.15 -21.68 3.02
CA ALA A 631 20.17 -20.63 2.99
C ALA A 631 19.59 -19.22 3.23
N LEU A 632 18.38 -18.93 2.77
CA LEU A 632 17.68 -17.68 3.04
C LEU A 632 17.32 -17.54 4.53
N ASP A 633 16.64 -18.54 5.09
CA ASP A 633 16.34 -18.59 6.53
C ASP A 633 17.63 -18.45 7.37
N ALA A 634 18.71 -19.13 6.95
CA ALA A 634 19.99 -19.06 7.64
C ALA A 634 20.64 -17.67 7.55
N ARG A 635 20.59 -16.99 6.40
CA ARG A 635 21.06 -15.60 6.24
C ARG A 635 20.34 -14.69 7.23
N ASP A 636 19.02 -14.81 7.31
CA ASP A 636 18.17 -13.95 8.13
C ASP A 636 18.34 -14.23 9.63
N LEU A 637 18.79 -15.44 9.99
CA LEU A 637 19.29 -15.84 11.31
C LEU A 637 20.80 -15.56 11.52
N GLY A 638 21.44 -14.81 10.62
CA GLY A 638 22.81 -14.30 10.79
C GLY A 638 23.94 -15.19 10.26
N ALA A 639 23.65 -16.28 9.57
CA ALA A 639 24.67 -17.11 8.92
C ALA A 639 25.28 -16.43 7.68
N ARG A 640 26.54 -16.76 7.37
CA ARG A 640 27.26 -16.28 6.18
C ARG A 640 27.85 -17.40 5.32
N GLU A 641 28.04 -18.58 5.93
CA GLU A 641 28.62 -19.76 5.27
C GLU A 641 27.78 -21.00 5.57
N MET A 642 27.86 -21.98 4.67
CA MET A 642 27.23 -23.29 4.77
C MET A 642 28.28 -24.37 5.02
N THR A 643 27.94 -25.41 5.79
CA THR A 643 28.78 -26.58 6.02
C THR A 643 27.93 -27.86 6.03
N LEU A 644 28.49 -28.98 5.56
CA LEU A 644 27.80 -30.27 5.52
C LEU A 644 28.73 -31.49 5.34
N GLU A 645 28.28 -32.65 5.81
CA GLU A 645 28.95 -33.93 5.66
C GLU A 645 28.28 -34.84 4.62
N VAL A 646 29.09 -35.39 3.70
CA VAL A 646 28.61 -36.13 2.51
C VAL A 646 29.34 -37.47 2.35
N ARG A 647 28.59 -38.59 2.26
CA ARG A 647 29.10 -39.94 1.98
C ARG A 647 30.07 -39.94 0.80
N VAL A 648 31.28 -40.45 0.99
CA VAL A 648 32.33 -40.52 -0.05
C VAL A 648 31.83 -41.22 -1.32
N SER A 649 30.96 -42.22 -1.18
CA SER A 649 30.29 -42.96 -2.25
C SER A 649 29.33 -42.11 -3.10
N ASN A 650 28.77 -41.03 -2.57
CA ASN A 650 27.68 -40.26 -3.20
C ASN A 650 28.19 -39.22 -4.22
N LYS A 651 28.72 -39.72 -5.34
CA LYS A 651 29.23 -38.91 -6.47
C LYS A 651 28.22 -37.89 -7.02
N GLY A 652 26.92 -38.16 -6.91
CA GLY A 652 25.87 -37.23 -7.36
C GLY A 652 25.75 -36.01 -6.46
N ALA A 653 25.91 -36.19 -5.15
CA ALA A 653 25.90 -35.10 -4.18
C ALA A 653 27.17 -34.25 -4.25
N HIS A 654 28.36 -34.88 -4.38
CA HIS A 654 29.63 -34.15 -4.54
C HIS A 654 29.58 -33.15 -5.69
N ALA A 655 29.23 -33.61 -6.90
CA ALA A 655 29.12 -32.75 -8.08
C ALA A 655 28.01 -31.69 -7.99
N PHE A 656 26.99 -31.92 -7.14
CA PHE A 656 25.92 -30.96 -6.89
C PHE A 656 26.37 -29.84 -5.94
N TYR A 657 27.06 -30.15 -4.83
CA TYR A 657 27.58 -29.14 -3.91
C TYR A 657 28.74 -28.34 -4.51
N GLU A 658 29.58 -28.97 -5.34
CA GLU A 658 30.61 -28.28 -6.13
C GLU A 658 29.98 -27.26 -7.12
N GLN A 659 28.81 -27.57 -7.69
CA GLN A 659 28.03 -26.62 -8.52
C GLN A 659 27.32 -25.52 -7.74
N LEU A 660 27.25 -25.63 -6.41
CA LEU A 660 26.77 -24.56 -5.52
C LEU A 660 27.94 -23.72 -4.96
N GLY A 661 29.18 -23.95 -5.41
CA GLY A 661 30.36 -23.21 -4.99
C GLY A 661 31.04 -23.74 -3.72
N LEU A 662 30.48 -24.78 -3.08
CA LEU A 662 31.04 -25.38 -1.87
C LEU A 662 32.25 -26.25 -2.20
N LYS A 663 33.25 -26.21 -1.33
CA LYS A 663 34.55 -26.85 -1.48
C LYS A 663 34.74 -27.96 -0.45
N ASN A 664 35.24 -29.10 -0.89
CA ASN A 664 35.65 -30.20 -0.01
C ASN A 664 36.92 -29.80 0.75
N ILE A 665 36.82 -29.62 2.07
CA ILE A 665 37.92 -29.18 2.94
C ILE A 665 38.54 -30.30 3.77
N GLY A 666 37.96 -31.50 3.79
CA GLY A 666 38.43 -32.57 4.65
C GLY A 666 37.56 -33.81 4.66
N LYS A 667 37.96 -34.79 5.47
CA LYS A 667 37.33 -36.11 5.52
C LYS A 667 37.18 -36.60 6.96
N ARG A 668 35.97 -36.90 7.41
CA ARG A 668 35.69 -37.56 8.71
C ARG A 668 35.71 -39.07 8.53
N PRO A 669 36.62 -39.81 9.17
CA PRO A 669 36.70 -41.26 9.03
C PRO A 669 35.60 -41.96 9.85
N ARG A 670 34.89 -42.91 9.25
CA ARG A 670 33.81 -43.71 9.88
C ARG A 670 32.73 -42.85 10.55
N TYR A 671 32.21 -41.88 9.80
CA TYR A 671 31.21 -40.90 10.27
C TYR A 671 29.80 -41.47 10.33
N TYR A 672 29.42 -42.26 9.32
CA TYR A 672 28.07 -42.82 9.21
C TYR A 672 27.93 -44.14 9.97
N SER A 673 26.69 -44.55 10.26
CA SER A 673 26.35 -45.74 11.06
C SER A 673 26.89 -47.07 10.52
N ASP A 674 26.99 -47.21 9.19
CA ASP A 674 27.62 -48.34 8.48
C ASP A 674 29.16 -48.26 8.46
N LYS A 675 29.73 -47.21 9.06
CA LYS A 675 31.16 -46.86 9.11
C LYS A 675 31.71 -46.35 7.78
N GLU A 676 30.87 -45.86 6.86
CA GLU A 676 31.37 -45.07 5.73
C GLU A 676 32.00 -43.75 6.22
N ASP A 677 33.02 -43.29 5.50
CA ASP A 677 33.61 -41.97 5.73
C ASP A 677 32.75 -40.87 5.09
N ALA A 678 32.83 -39.65 5.62
CA ALA A 678 32.23 -38.45 5.02
C ALA A 678 33.31 -37.49 4.52
N PHE A 679 33.05 -36.81 3.40
CA PHE A 679 33.72 -35.56 3.07
C PHE A 679 32.99 -34.38 3.73
N ILE A 680 33.75 -33.36 4.15
CA ILE A 680 33.21 -32.10 4.68
C ILE A 680 33.25 -31.07 3.55
N TYR A 681 32.09 -30.53 3.18
CA TYR A 681 31.97 -29.42 2.24
C TYR A 681 31.67 -28.12 3.01
N THR A 682 32.24 -27.00 2.57
CA THR A 682 31.88 -25.66 3.06
C THR A 682 32.04 -24.59 1.98
N GLY A 683 31.31 -23.49 2.11
CA GLY A 683 31.34 -22.36 1.18
C GLY A 683 30.36 -21.26 1.60
N PRO A 684 30.18 -20.21 0.78
CA PRO A 684 29.15 -19.19 1.03
C PRO A 684 27.74 -19.81 0.98
N LEU A 685 26.75 -19.08 1.51
CA LEU A 685 25.35 -19.42 1.30
C LEU A 685 25.02 -19.36 -0.21
N PRO A 686 24.49 -20.44 -0.82
CA PRO A 686 24.22 -20.51 -2.26
C PRO A 686 22.86 -19.88 -2.63
N ILE A 687 22.60 -18.69 -2.09
CA ILE A 687 21.50 -17.82 -2.50
C ILE A 687 21.83 -17.16 -3.85
N ALA A 688 20.86 -16.51 -4.50
CA ALA A 688 21.16 -15.58 -5.57
C ALA A 688 22.03 -14.44 -5.00
N GLU A 689 23.07 -14.00 -5.72
CA GLU A 689 23.98 -12.95 -5.26
C GLU A 689 23.28 -11.60 -5.00
N HIS A 690 22.04 -11.44 -5.50
CA HIS A 690 21.24 -10.22 -5.42
C HIS A 690 19.76 -10.56 -5.09
N ASP A 691 19.46 -10.95 -3.84
CA ASP A 691 18.10 -11.04 -3.28
C ASP A 691 17.95 -10.08 -2.10
N VAL A 692 16.80 -9.40 -2.01
CA VAL A 692 16.38 -8.63 -0.83
C VAL A 692 14.95 -8.98 -0.47
N ALA A 693 14.74 -9.52 0.74
CA ALA A 693 13.43 -9.86 1.30
C ALA A 693 12.56 -10.80 0.43
N GLY A 694 13.19 -11.74 -0.29
CA GLY A 694 12.51 -12.70 -1.16
C GLY A 694 12.13 -12.12 -2.53
N MET A 695 12.84 -11.09 -2.98
CA MET A 695 12.68 -10.46 -4.30
C MET A 695 14.01 -10.48 -5.04
N ASP A 696 14.04 -11.19 -6.17
CA ASP A 696 15.13 -11.12 -7.15
C ASP A 696 15.41 -9.65 -7.53
N LEU A 697 16.62 -9.17 -7.23
CA LEU A 697 17.07 -7.87 -7.70
C LEU A 697 17.46 -7.94 -9.18
N ARG A 698 17.04 -6.92 -9.93
CA ARG A 698 17.38 -6.74 -11.34
C ARG A 698 18.21 -5.48 -11.48
N ILE A 699 19.47 -5.63 -11.90
CA ILE A 699 20.34 -4.51 -12.27
C ILE A 699 20.07 -4.19 -13.73
N ASN A 700 19.56 -2.99 -14.01
CA ASN A 700 19.03 -2.62 -15.31
C ASN A 700 20.14 -2.22 -16.30
N ALA A 701 20.03 -2.71 -17.53
CA ALA A 701 21.05 -2.54 -18.57
C ALA A 701 21.19 -1.10 -19.12
N ALA A 702 20.42 -0.13 -18.60
CA ALA A 702 20.63 1.29 -18.85
C ALA A 702 22.03 1.76 -18.39
N ALA A 703 22.56 1.15 -17.33
CA ALA A 703 23.87 1.50 -16.77
C ALA A 703 25.09 1.00 -17.59
N THR A 704 24.94 0.07 -18.54
CA THR A 704 26.06 -0.79 -18.99
C THR A 704 27.06 -0.19 -19.99
N LYS A 705 27.16 1.15 -20.14
CA LYS A 705 28.06 1.80 -21.13
C LYS A 705 28.75 3.08 -20.62
N ILE A 706 29.64 2.95 -19.64
CA ILE A 706 30.64 3.99 -19.32
C ILE A 706 32.01 3.30 -19.25
N GLU A 707 33.04 3.87 -19.87
CA GLU A 707 34.43 3.46 -19.62
C GLU A 707 34.87 4.01 -18.24
N THR A 708 35.73 3.28 -17.51
CA THR A 708 36.11 3.66 -16.14
C THR A 708 36.94 4.94 -16.12
N THR A 709 36.29 6.08 -15.89
CA THR A 709 36.90 7.42 -15.88
C THR A 709 37.88 7.64 -14.73
N GLY A 710 37.71 6.95 -13.61
CA GLY A 710 38.60 7.04 -12.44
C GLY A 710 38.50 8.36 -11.65
N THR A 711 37.53 9.21 -11.98
CA THR A 711 37.20 10.45 -11.28
C THR A 711 35.87 10.29 -10.54
N THR A 712 35.78 10.82 -9.32
CA THR A 712 34.52 10.89 -8.58
C THR A 712 33.48 11.67 -9.38
N PRO A 713 32.24 11.16 -9.57
CA PRO A 713 31.19 11.90 -10.26
C PRO A 713 30.85 13.23 -9.57
N SER A 714 30.62 14.27 -10.36
CA SER A 714 30.00 15.51 -9.89
C SER A 714 28.48 15.37 -9.83
N GLU A 715 27.86 16.03 -8.86
CA GLU A 715 26.39 16.17 -8.74
C GLU A 715 25.65 14.83 -8.76
N LEU A 716 26.06 13.92 -7.87
CA LEU A 716 25.52 12.58 -7.74
C LEU A 716 24.13 12.60 -7.08
N ILE A 717 23.07 12.27 -7.82
CA ILE A 717 21.69 12.27 -7.32
C ILE A 717 21.19 10.83 -7.18
N LEU A 718 20.65 10.50 -6.00
CA LEU A 718 19.97 9.22 -5.76
C LEU A 718 18.46 9.39 -5.99
N ALA A 719 17.85 8.51 -6.77
CA ALA A 719 16.42 8.51 -7.07
C ALA A 719 15.73 7.22 -6.60
N ILE A 720 14.51 7.35 -6.06
CA ILE A 720 13.70 6.25 -5.50
C ILE A 720 12.33 6.20 -6.20
N GLU A 721 11.95 5.00 -6.66
CA GLU A 721 10.62 4.69 -7.19
C GLU A 721 9.98 3.57 -6.33
N SER A 722 8.73 3.80 -5.90
CA SER A 722 7.95 2.90 -5.04
C SER A 722 6.44 3.19 -5.12
N SER A 723 5.92 3.48 -6.32
CA SER A 723 4.52 3.88 -6.53
C SER A 723 3.52 2.71 -6.70
N CYS A 724 3.98 1.53 -7.12
CA CYS A 724 3.12 0.36 -7.38
C CYS A 724 3.66 -0.93 -6.74
N ASP A 725 4.43 -1.75 -7.46
CA ASP A 725 4.94 -3.04 -6.98
C ASP A 725 6.42 -3.35 -7.34
N GLU A 726 7.12 -2.41 -7.96
CA GLU A 726 8.58 -2.35 -7.99
C GLU A 726 9.12 -1.41 -6.90
N THR A 727 10.16 -1.85 -6.17
CA THR A 727 11.01 -0.97 -5.35
C THR A 727 12.30 -0.75 -6.13
N ALA A 728 12.49 0.44 -6.67
CA ALA A 728 13.65 0.73 -7.51
C ALA A 728 14.47 1.92 -6.99
N VAL A 729 15.79 1.84 -7.16
CA VAL A 729 16.74 2.90 -6.79
C VAL A 729 17.78 3.08 -7.89
N ALA A 730 18.05 4.32 -8.27
CA ALA A 730 19.05 4.66 -9.28
C ALA A 730 19.98 5.79 -8.81
N LEU A 731 21.17 5.85 -9.41
CA LEU A 731 22.14 6.92 -9.22
C LEU A 731 22.48 7.53 -10.59
N ILE A 732 22.44 8.86 -10.68
CA ILE A 732 22.77 9.64 -11.87
C ILE A 732 23.82 10.71 -11.52
N ASP A 733 24.70 11.03 -12.46
CA ASP A 733 25.65 12.15 -12.34
C ASP A 733 25.16 13.43 -13.04
N GLY A 734 25.82 14.56 -12.76
CA GLY A 734 25.48 15.87 -13.34
C GLY A 734 25.55 15.95 -14.87
N ASP A 735 26.30 15.05 -15.52
CA ASP A 735 26.40 14.91 -16.97
C ASP A 735 25.21 14.14 -17.59
N GLY A 736 24.31 13.60 -16.75
CA GLY A 736 23.11 12.86 -17.17
C GLY A 736 23.29 11.36 -17.30
N THR A 737 24.38 10.79 -16.75
CA THR A 737 24.74 9.40 -16.94
C THR A 737 24.22 8.52 -15.81
N ILE A 738 23.41 7.51 -16.15
CA ILE A 738 22.93 6.52 -15.17
C ILE A 738 24.11 5.64 -14.73
N LEU A 739 24.49 5.77 -13.46
CA LEU A 739 25.56 5.00 -12.84
C LEU A 739 25.06 3.60 -12.43
N SER A 740 23.94 3.52 -11.73
CA SER A 740 23.23 2.26 -11.43
C SER A 740 21.71 2.47 -11.45
N ASP A 741 20.97 1.38 -11.68
CA ASP A 741 19.50 1.30 -11.60
C ASP A 741 19.18 -0.13 -11.16
N VAL A 742 18.63 -0.28 -9.95
CA VAL A 742 18.42 -1.56 -9.26
C VAL A 742 16.95 -1.68 -8.90
N VAL A 743 16.32 -2.80 -9.24
CA VAL A 743 14.88 -3.02 -9.09
C VAL A 743 14.59 -4.32 -8.34
N ALA A 744 13.95 -4.23 -7.17
CA ALA A 744 13.27 -5.35 -6.51
C ALA A 744 11.82 -5.42 -6.99
N SER A 745 11.37 -6.56 -7.54
CA SER A 745 10.04 -6.68 -8.16
C SER A 745 9.14 -7.65 -7.39
N GLN A 746 7.96 -7.20 -6.97
CA GLN A 746 7.06 -7.96 -6.10
C GLN A 746 6.08 -8.89 -6.85
N ILE A 747 6.20 -9.00 -8.19
CA ILE A 747 5.25 -9.69 -9.08
C ILE A 747 4.83 -11.08 -8.55
N ASP A 748 5.78 -11.86 -8.01
CA ASP A 748 5.51 -13.21 -7.50
C ASP A 748 4.61 -13.22 -6.26
N PHE A 749 4.68 -12.19 -5.40
CA PHE A 749 3.81 -12.03 -4.24
C PHE A 749 2.37 -11.73 -4.68
N HIS A 750 2.20 -10.85 -5.67
CA HIS A 750 0.91 -10.42 -6.23
C HIS A 750 0.30 -11.44 -7.20
N SER A 751 1.11 -12.31 -7.79
CA SER A 751 0.70 -13.36 -8.74
C SER A 751 -0.46 -14.23 -8.23
N ARG A 752 -0.50 -14.48 -6.91
CA ARG A 752 -1.54 -15.27 -6.26
C ARG A 752 -2.91 -14.55 -6.31
N PHE A 753 -2.97 -13.27 -5.98
CA PHE A 753 -4.22 -12.50 -6.02
C PHE A 753 -4.63 -12.17 -7.47
N GLY A 754 -3.67 -12.21 -8.40
CA GLY A 754 -3.86 -11.98 -9.83
C GLY A 754 -4.10 -10.50 -10.13
N GLY A 755 -3.22 -9.67 -9.58
CA GLY A 755 -3.28 -8.22 -9.52
C GLY A 755 -2.61 -7.74 -8.22
N VAL A 756 -2.11 -6.50 -8.21
CA VAL A 756 -1.38 -5.92 -7.07
C VAL A 756 -2.31 -5.74 -5.87
N VAL A 757 -1.85 -6.15 -4.67
CA VAL A 757 -2.53 -5.87 -3.40
C VAL A 757 -1.81 -4.72 -2.70
N PRO A 758 -2.44 -3.53 -2.55
CA PRO A 758 -1.75 -2.33 -2.05
C PRO A 758 -1.14 -2.48 -0.67
N GLU A 759 -1.80 -3.19 0.25
CA GLU A 759 -1.30 -3.45 1.59
C GLU A 759 -0.03 -4.33 1.57
N ILE A 760 -0.02 -5.40 0.77
CA ILE A 760 1.16 -6.27 0.62
C ILE A 760 2.30 -5.53 -0.09
N ALA A 761 1.99 -4.69 -1.08
CA ALA A 761 3.01 -3.88 -1.75
C ALA A 761 3.69 -2.92 -0.76
N SER A 762 2.88 -2.22 0.03
CA SER A 762 3.36 -1.35 1.13
C SER A 762 4.25 -2.08 2.13
N ARG A 763 3.97 -3.36 2.43
CA ARG A 763 4.83 -4.22 3.28
C ARG A 763 6.16 -4.55 2.58
N LYS A 764 6.12 -5.00 1.34
CA LYS A 764 7.33 -5.38 0.59
C LYS A 764 8.25 -4.19 0.27
N HIS A 765 7.74 -2.98 0.10
CA HIS A 765 8.60 -1.79 0.00
C HIS A 765 9.40 -1.52 1.29
N ILE A 766 8.79 -1.61 2.49
CA ILE A 766 9.52 -1.34 3.75
C ILE A 766 10.51 -2.47 4.12
N GLU A 767 10.25 -3.68 3.64
CA GLU A 767 11.20 -4.79 3.65
C GLU A 767 12.38 -4.54 2.69
N ALA A 768 12.11 -4.13 1.44
CA ALA A 768 13.12 -3.98 0.38
C ALA A 768 14.02 -2.74 0.49
N ILE A 769 13.44 -1.57 0.82
CA ILE A 769 14.01 -0.27 0.43
C ILE A 769 15.46 -0.04 0.87
N GLY A 770 15.83 -0.46 2.09
CA GLY A 770 17.22 -0.34 2.58
C GLY A 770 18.22 -1.12 1.73
N GLY A 771 17.92 -2.40 1.44
CA GLY A 771 18.80 -3.26 0.66
C GLY A 771 18.94 -2.81 -0.80
N VAL A 772 17.87 -2.32 -1.43
CA VAL A 772 17.94 -1.77 -2.80
C VAL A 772 18.78 -0.49 -2.83
N VAL A 773 18.72 0.36 -1.79
CA VAL A 773 19.54 1.58 -1.66
C VAL A 773 21.02 1.24 -1.44
N GLU A 774 21.34 0.32 -0.52
CA GLU A 774 22.72 -0.13 -0.27
C GLU A 774 23.35 -0.79 -1.51
N GLU A 775 22.61 -1.68 -2.19
CA GLU A 775 23.06 -2.32 -3.43
C GLU A 775 23.29 -1.30 -4.55
N CYS A 776 22.41 -0.32 -4.69
CA CYS A 776 22.55 0.72 -5.73
C CYS A 776 23.85 1.53 -5.54
N LEU A 777 24.19 1.90 -4.30
CA LEU A 777 25.47 2.57 -3.99
C LEU A 777 26.67 1.64 -4.18
N ALA A 778 26.55 0.35 -3.84
CA ALA A 778 27.61 -0.64 -4.03
C ALA A 778 27.92 -0.85 -5.53
N GLN A 779 26.90 -1.00 -6.38
CA GLN A 779 27.04 -1.13 -7.82
C GLN A 779 27.67 0.11 -8.47
N THR A 780 27.23 1.31 -8.07
CA THR A 780 27.90 2.55 -8.53
C THR A 780 29.35 2.59 -8.07
N SER A 781 29.65 2.28 -6.81
CA SER A 781 31.02 2.27 -6.27
C SER A 781 31.95 1.32 -7.04
N ALA A 782 31.47 0.11 -7.35
CA ALA A 782 32.18 -0.87 -8.16
C ALA A 782 32.41 -0.37 -9.60
N LYS A 783 31.41 0.28 -10.20
CA LYS A 783 31.45 0.83 -11.56
C LYS A 783 32.41 2.01 -11.72
N VAL A 784 32.45 2.94 -10.76
CA VAL A 784 33.37 4.10 -10.80
C VAL A 784 34.80 3.74 -10.32
N GLY A 785 34.97 2.57 -9.69
CA GLY A 785 36.26 2.11 -9.16
C GLY A 785 36.66 2.77 -7.84
N GLN A 786 35.72 3.38 -7.12
CA GLN A 786 35.92 4.14 -5.89
C GLN A 786 34.81 3.78 -4.89
N VAL A 787 35.17 3.53 -3.64
CA VAL A 787 34.19 3.38 -2.55
C VAL A 787 33.51 4.73 -2.31
N LEU A 788 32.20 4.80 -2.52
CA LEU A 788 31.39 5.97 -2.20
C LEU A 788 30.74 5.84 -0.81
N SER A 789 30.20 6.96 -0.35
CA SER A 789 29.45 7.10 0.90
C SER A 789 28.22 7.96 0.67
N TRP A 790 27.27 7.98 1.61
CA TRP A 790 26.05 8.80 1.49
C TRP A 790 26.35 10.30 1.39
N HIS A 791 27.43 10.78 2.03
CA HIS A 791 27.91 12.16 1.90
C HIS A 791 28.51 12.51 0.51
N ASN A 792 28.54 11.57 -0.45
CA ASN A 792 28.83 11.88 -1.85
C ASN A 792 27.59 12.28 -2.66
N LEU A 793 26.38 12.09 -2.11
CA LEU A 793 25.15 12.53 -2.77
C LEU A 793 25.02 14.06 -2.72
N SER A 794 24.38 14.62 -3.74
CA SER A 794 24.08 16.05 -3.87
C SER A 794 22.58 16.36 -3.75
N ALA A 795 21.73 15.36 -3.97
CA ALA A 795 20.28 15.39 -3.68
C ALA A 795 19.73 13.97 -3.50
N VAL A 796 18.56 13.87 -2.87
CA VAL A 796 17.73 12.66 -2.86
C VAL A 796 16.41 12.96 -3.56
N ALA A 797 16.03 12.13 -4.52
CA ALA A 797 14.81 12.26 -5.30
C ALA A 797 13.87 11.07 -5.09
N VAL A 798 12.57 11.30 -5.16
CA VAL A 798 11.55 10.28 -4.88
C VAL A 798 10.25 10.51 -5.64
N THR A 799 9.66 9.43 -6.15
CA THR A 799 8.31 9.46 -6.73
C THR A 799 7.28 9.82 -5.65
N TYR A 800 6.54 10.93 -5.81
CA TYR A 800 5.52 11.38 -4.85
C TYR A 800 4.08 11.17 -5.33
N ALA A 801 3.86 11.06 -6.64
CA ALA A 801 2.54 10.93 -7.27
C ALA A 801 2.65 10.59 -8.77
N PRO A 802 1.58 10.10 -9.43
CA PRO A 802 0.49 9.32 -8.84
C PRO A 802 0.98 7.94 -8.34
N GLY A 803 0.13 7.20 -7.63
CA GLY A 803 0.45 5.84 -7.17
C GLY A 803 -0.36 5.37 -5.96
N LEU A 804 -0.02 4.20 -5.45
CA LEU A 804 -0.60 3.63 -4.23
C LEU A 804 -0.05 4.37 -3.01
N VAL A 805 -0.90 5.09 -2.26
CA VAL A 805 -0.47 5.95 -1.14
C VAL A 805 0.40 5.19 -0.13
N GLY A 806 0.01 3.98 0.27
CA GLY A 806 0.78 3.17 1.22
C GLY A 806 2.17 2.75 0.74
N ALA A 807 2.38 2.69 -0.58
CA ALA A 807 3.67 2.41 -1.21
C ALA A 807 4.51 3.69 -1.37
N LEU A 808 3.90 4.76 -1.91
CA LEU A 808 4.51 6.08 -2.05
C LEU A 808 5.03 6.63 -0.72
N VAL A 809 4.26 6.47 0.37
CA VAL A 809 4.66 6.92 1.72
C VAL A 809 5.96 6.27 2.18
N VAL A 810 6.22 5.00 1.85
CA VAL A 810 7.47 4.30 2.25
C VAL A 810 8.68 4.94 1.57
N GLY A 811 8.60 5.17 0.26
CA GLY A 811 9.64 5.88 -0.48
C GLY A 811 9.87 7.29 0.05
N MET A 812 8.79 8.07 0.20
CA MET A 812 8.85 9.47 0.65
C MET A 812 9.44 9.61 2.07
N ALA A 813 8.97 8.81 3.03
CA ALA A 813 9.46 8.84 4.41
C ALA A 813 10.95 8.45 4.49
N PHE A 814 11.38 7.42 3.74
CA PHE A 814 12.79 7.05 3.63
C PHE A 814 13.62 8.17 3.00
N ALA A 815 13.15 8.76 1.90
CA ALA A 815 13.85 9.82 1.17
C ALA A 815 14.07 11.06 2.05
N LYS A 816 13.04 11.48 2.81
CA LYS A 816 13.16 12.55 3.82
C LYS A 816 14.19 12.24 4.90
N GLY A 817 14.15 11.01 5.44
CA GLY A 817 15.10 10.55 6.46
C GLY A 817 16.55 10.58 5.95
N LEU A 818 16.78 10.08 4.73
CA LEU A 818 18.11 10.09 4.10
C LEU A 818 18.57 11.52 3.77
N ALA A 819 17.71 12.35 3.17
CA ALA A 819 18.03 13.74 2.82
C ALA A 819 18.42 14.57 4.05
N TRP A 820 17.64 14.46 5.14
CA TRP A 820 17.96 15.13 6.41
C TRP A 820 19.21 14.54 7.07
N ALA A 821 19.47 13.24 6.98
CA ALA A 821 20.67 12.65 7.57
C ALA A 821 21.98 13.21 7.00
N ILE A 822 22.01 13.55 5.70
CA ILE A 822 23.24 13.95 4.99
C ILE A 822 23.28 15.41 4.53
N ASP A 823 22.25 16.20 4.88
CA ASP A 823 22.10 17.64 4.58
C ASP A 823 22.03 17.99 3.09
N VAL A 824 21.24 17.22 2.32
CA VAL A 824 20.99 17.47 0.89
C VAL A 824 19.52 17.78 0.61
N PRO A 825 19.21 18.53 -0.47
CA PRO A 825 17.82 18.78 -0.87
C PRO A 825 17.06 17.50 -1.25
N LEU A 826 15.74 17.56 -1.01
CA LEU A 826 14.76 16.57 -1.43
C LEU A 826 14.10 17.01 -2.74
N ILE A 827 13.91 16.09 -3.69
CA ILE A 827 13.22 16.33 -4.97
C ILE A 827 12.04 15.37 -5.08
N GLY A 828 10.82 15.89 -5.11
CA GLY A 828 9.68 15.08 -5.56
C GLY A 828 9.73 14.89 -7.07
N VAL A 829 9.33 13.74 -7.59
CA VAL A 829 9.17 13.48 -9.03
C VAL A 829 7.78 12.91 -9.33
N ASN A 830 7.15 13.36 -10.42
CA ASN A 830 5.91 12.77 -10.91
C ASN A 830 6.24 11.49 -11.70
N HIS A 831 5.65 10.36 -11.30
CA HIS A 831 5.84 9.04 -11.93
C HIS A 831 5.56 9.06 -13.44
N LEU A 832 4.53 9.78 -13.87
CA LEU A 832 4.16 9.89 -15.29
C LEU A 832 5.16 10.75 -16.06
N GLU A 833 5.71 11.81 -15.44
CA GLU A 833 6.81 12.59 -16.01
C GLU A 833 8.06 11.70 -16.20
N GLY A 834 8.36 10.82 -15.24
CA GLY A 834 9.37 9.76 -15.37
C GLY A 834 9.15 8.90 -16.62
N HIS A 835 7.94 8.41 -16.84
CA HIS A 835 7.60 7.62 -18.05
C HIS A 835 7.70 8.39 -19.38
N LEU A 836 7.64 9.73 -19.37
CA LEU A 836 8.04 10.53 -20.54
C LEU A 836 9.57 10.47 -20.72
N TYR A 837 10.30 10.78 -19.64
CA TYR A 837 11.76 10.87 -19.57
C TYR A 837 12.48 9.54 -19.83
N ALA A 838 11.83 8.39 -19.66
CA ALA A 838 12.35 7.08 -20.05
C ALA A 838 12.83 7.02 -21.52
N ASN A 839 12.30 7.89 -22.39
CA ASN A 839 12.76 8.02 -23.77
C ASN A 839 14.17 8.67 -23.89
N LYS A 840 14.59 9.54 -22.95
CA LYS A 840 15.97 10.07 -22.87
C LYS A 840 17.00 8.94 -22.68
N ILE A 841 16.63 7.83 -22.04
CA ILE A 841 17.52 6.65 -21.84
C ILE A 841 17.86 5.97 -23.18
N ALA A 842 16.92 5.94 -24.14
CA ALA A 842 17.20 5.45 -25.48
C ALA A 842 17.92 6.50 -26.34
N HIS A 843 17.48 7.76 -26.23
CA HIS A 843 17.86 8.86 -27.09
C HIS A 843 17.93 10.18 -26.29
N ALA A 844 19.09 10.48 -25.72
CA ALA A 844 19.32 11.72 -24.97
C ALA A 844 19.20 13.00 -25.84
N ASP A 845 19.09 12.85 -27.16
CA ASP A 845 18.94 13.95 -28.12
C ASP A 845 17.49 14.39 -28.37
N ILE A 846 16.48 13.70 -27.82
CA ILE A 846 15.06 14.08 -27.99
C ILE A 846 14.76 15.45 -27.41
N LYS A 847 13.90 16.21 -28.10
CA LYS A 847 13.49 17.56 -27.70
C LYS A 847 12.01 17.79 -27.99
N PRO A 848 11.28 18.47 -27.10
CA PRO A 848 9.95 19.01 -27.40
C PRO A 848 9.96 19.98 -28.60
N PRO A 849 8.82 20.23 -29.27
CA PRO A 849 7.50 19.66 -28.97
C PRO A 849 7.32 18.24 -29.53
N MET A 850 6.76 17.35 -28.71
CA MET A 850 6.53 15.93 -29.03
C MET A 850 5.16 15.45 -28.54
N VAL A 851 4.63 14.39 -29.13
CA VAL A 851 3.47 13.66 -28.59
C VAL A 851 3.95 12.34 -28.00
N VAL A 852 3.54 12.04 -26.77
CA VAL A 852 3.88 10.79 -26.07
C VAL A 852 2.61 9.98 -25.87
N SER A 853 2.62 8.70 -26.26
CA SER A 853 1.61 7.74 -25.78
C SER A 853 2.15 7.01 -24.57
N LEU A 854 1.57 7.29 -23.40
CA LEU A 854 1.92 6.64 -22.14
C LEU A 854 0.88 5.55 -21.86
N VAL A 855 1.34 4.30 -21.84
CA VAL A 855 0.49 3.10 -21.77
C VAL A 855 1.11 2.11 -20.78
N SER A 856 0.63 2.12 -19.54
CA SER A 856 1.15 1.30 -18.43
C SER A 856 0.10 0.35 -17.85
N GLY A 857 0.36 -0.21 -16.66
CA GLY A 857 -0.61 -1.00 -15.90
C GLY A 857 -1.89 -0.20 -15.62
N GLY A 858 -1.75 0.94 -14.93
CA GLY A 858 -2.85 1.80 -14.48
C GLY A 858 -3.15 3.03 -15.35
N HIS A 859 -2.38 3.32 -16.40
CA HIS A 859 -2.54 4.54 -17.20
C HIS A 859 -2.60 4.26 -18.72
N THR A 860 -3.47 4.98 -19.42
CA THR A 860 -3.52 5.05 -20.90
C THR A 860 -3.81 6.49 -21.31
N MET A 861 -2.86 7.17 -21.92
CA MET A 861 -3.02 8.57 -22.32
C MET A 861 -2.19 8.97 -23.55
N LEU A 862 -2.57 10.09 -24.15
CA LEU A 862 -1.82 10.84 -25.15
C LEU A 862 -1.49 12.22 -24.56
N VAL A 863 -0.21 12.54 -24.48
CA VAL A 863 0.32 13.76 -23.86
C VAL A 863 1.08 14.56 -24.91
N HIS A 864 0.71 15.83 -25.08
CA HIS A 864 1.48 16.79 -25.85
C HIS A 864 2.50 17.45 -24.91
N VAL A 865 3.77 17.11 -25.08
CA VAL A 865 4.89 17.73 -24.38
C VAL A 865 5.31 18.95 -25.19
N LYS A 866 5.02 20.14 -24.68
CA LYS A 866 5.32 21.43 -25.34
C LYS A 866 6.75 21.85 -25.09
N ASP A 867 7.17 21.70 -23.84
CA ASP A 867 8.54 21.80 -23.35
C ASP A 867 8.69 20.86 -22.14
N TRP A 868 9.90 20.65 -21.63
CA TRP A 868 10.10 19.90 -20.39
C TRP A 868 9.47 20.66 -19.21
N GLY A 869 8.67 19.98 -18.40
CA GLY A 869 7.80 20.60 -17.38
C GLY A 869 6.57 21.34 -17.95
N SER A 870 6.23 21.19 -19.24
CA SER A 870 5.05 21.80 -19.86
C SER A 870 4.25 20.79 -20.69
N TYR A 871 3.22 20.22 -20.05
CA TYR A 871 2.46 19.08 -20.56
C TYR A 871 0.98 19.43 -20.81
N GLU A 872 0.34 18.67 -21.69
CA GLU A 872 -1.10 18.77 -22.00
C GLU A 872 -1.64 17.37 -22.31
N THR A 873 -2.52 16.86 -21.45
CA THR A 873 -3.14 15.55 -21.60
C THR A 873 -4.28 15.64 -22.62
N MET A 874 -3.95 15.36 -23.87
CA MET A 874 -4.89 15.45 -25.01
C MET A 874 -6.05 14.44 -24.90
N GLY A 875 -5.83 13.30 -24.25
CA GLY A 875 -6.84 12.27 -24.03
C GLY A 875 -6.35 11.16 -23.12
N THR A 876 -7.26 10.53 -22.37
CA THR A 876 -6.99 9.50 -21.38
C THR A 876 -8.05 8.37 -21.46
N THR A 877 -7.91 7.31 -20.66
CA THR A 877 -8.98 6.30 -20.55
C THR A 877 -10.13 6.80 -19.67
N LEU A 878 -11.36 6.50 -20.09
CA LEU A 878 -12.58 6.75 -19.32
C LEU A 878 -12.93 5.57 -18.39
N ASP A 879 -12.21 4.44 -18.49
CA ASP A 879 -12.44 3.25 -17.66
C ASP A 879 -11.15 2.43 -17.41
N ASP A 880 -11.06 1.19 -17.87
CA ASP A 880 -9.89 0.31 -17.70
C ASP A 880 -8.66 0.91 -18.42
N ALA A 881 -7.48 0.79 -17.82
CA ALA A 881 -6.21 1.06 -18.51
C ALA A 881 -5.80 -0.13 -19.42
N VAL A 882 -4.85 0.05 -20.34
CA VAL A 882 -4.49 -1.02 -21.29
C VAL A 882 -3.84 -2.20 -20.58
N GLY A 883 -2.85 -1.99 -19.70
CA GLY A 883 -2.21 -3.08 -18.97
C GLY A 883 -3.23 -3.84 -18.11
N GLU A 884 -4.04 -3.11 -17.36
CA GLU A 884 -5.14 -3.66 -16.56
C GLU A 884 -6.17 -4.44 -17.41
N ALA A 885 -6.52 -3.97 -18.62
CA ALA A 885 -7.40 -4.69 -19.54
C ALA A 885 -6.77 -5.99 -20.06
N PHE A 886 -5.46 -6.00 -20.34
CA PHE A 886 -4.72 -7.22 -20.67
C PHE A 886 -4.73 -8.22 -19.50
N ASP A 887 -4.53 -7.75 -18.26
CA ASP A 887 -4.53 -8.59 -17.06
C ASP A 887 -5.92 -9.14 -16.74
N LYS A 888 -6.97 -8.30 -16.83
CA LYS A 888 -8.38 -8.69 -16.71
C LYS A 888 -8.77 -9.75 -17.76
N VAL A 889 -8.28 -9.64 -19.00
CA VAL A 889 -8.49 -10.65 -20.06
C VAL A 889 -7.70 -11.93 -19.80
N ALA A 890 -6.44 -11.84 -19.36
CA ALA A 890 -5.64 -13.01 -18.97
C ALA A 890 -6.30 -13.79 -17.82
N LYS A 891 -6.80 -13.09 -16.80
CA LYS A 891 -7.54 -13.67 -15.66
C LYS A 891 -8.81 -14.38 -16.13
N ALA A 892 -9.59 -13.79 -17.05
CA ALA A 892 -10.78 -14.42 -17.65
C ALA A 892 -10.47 -15.63 -18.54
N MET A 893 -9.30 -15.65 -19.20
CA MET A 893 -8.80 -16.77 -19.98
C MET A 893 -8.19 -17.90 -19.12
N GLY A 894 -7.91 -17.64 -17.83
CA GLY A 894 -7.28 -18.60 -16.92
C GLY A 894 -5.75 -18.63 -16.99
N LEU A 895 -5.13 -17.54 -17.47
CA LEU A 895 -3.70 -17.47 -17.79
C LEU A 895 -2.81 -16.96 -16.64
N GLY A 896 -3.39 -16.42 -15.57
CA GLY A 896 -2.66 -15.83 -14.45
C GLY A 896 -2.28 -14.36 -14.65
N TYR A 897 -1.24 -13.93 -13.93
CA TYR A 897 -0.70 -12.57 -13.87
C TYR A 897 0.84 -12.65 -13.87
N PRO A 898 1.58 -11.70 -14.49
CA PRO A 898 1.10 -10.57 -15.28
C PRO A 898 0.59 -11.01 -16.66
N GLY A 899 -0.60 -10.53 -17.03
CA GLY A 899 -1.32 -10.94 -18.23
C GLY A 899 -0.77 -10.34 -19.52
N GLY A 900 -0.28 -9.09 -19.48
CA GLY A 900 0.35 -8.39 -20.60
C GLY A 900 1.31 -9.25 -21.44
N PRO A 901 2.41 -9.76 -20.85
CA PRO A 901 3.36 -10.63 -21.54
C PRO A 901 2.78 -11.96 -22.03
N ILE A 902 1.84 -12.56 -21.29
CA ILE A 902 1.27 -13.88 -21.60
C ILE A 902 0.32 -13.78 -22.80
N ILE A 903 -0.59 -12.80 -22.79
CA ILE A 903 -1.46 -12.48 -23.93
C ILE A 903 -0.62 -12.17 -25.17
N SER A 904 0.48 -11.42 -25.05
CA SER A 904 1.33 -11.14 -26.22
C SER A 904 2.05 -12.37 -26.78
N LYS A 905 2.47 -13.32 -25.92
CA LYS A 905 3.05 -14.61 -26.35
C LYS A 905 2.05 -15.54 -27.05
N LEU A 906 0.76 -15.43 -26.71
CA LEU A 906 -0.34 -16.16 -27.37
C LEU A 906 -0.80 -15.47 -28.66
N ALA A 907 -0.91 -14.13 -28.65
CA ALA A 907 -1.32 -13.33 -29.80
C ALA A 907 -0.41 -13.55 -31.02
N ALA A 908 0.91 -13.67 -30.79
CA ALA A 908 1.90 -13.98 -31.83
C ALA A 908 1.70 -15.34 -32.53
N LYS A 909 0.81 -16.20 -32.03
CA LYS A 909 0.47 -17.52 -32.59
C LYS A 909 -0.97 -17.61 -33.12
N GLY A 910 -1.76 -16.54 -32.99
CA GLY A 910 -3.18 -16.51 -33.34
C GLY A 910 -3.50 -15.66 -34.56
N ASN A 911 -4.71 -15.81 -35.07
CA ASN A 911 -5.25 -14.98 -36.13
C ASN A 911 -5.97 -13.75 -35.53
N PRO A 912 -5.46 -12.50 -35.71
CA PRO A 912 -6.05 -11.28 -35.16
C PRO A 912 -7.40 -10.89 -35.79
N LYS A 913 -7.87 -11.64 -36.79
CA LYS A 913 -9.16 -11.45 -37.47
C LYS A 913 -10.16 -12.58 -37.18
N ALA A 914 -9.84 -13.50 -36.27
CA ALA A 914 -10.69 -14.64 -35.93
C ALA A 914 -11.95 -14.23 -35.14
N VAL A 915 -11.81 -13.30 -34.19
CA VAL A 915 -12.93 -12.82 -33.35
C VAL A 915 -13.15 -11.31 -33.55
N ARG A 916 -14.39 -10.90 -33.83
CA ARG A 916 -14.74 -9.49 -34.05
C ARG A 916 -15.05 -8.79 -32.73
N PHE A 917 -14.01 -8.36 -32.01
CA PHE A 917 -14.14 -7.50 -30.85
C PHE A 917 -14.28 -6.01 -31.22
N PRO A 918 -15.00 -5.20 -30.41
CA PRO A 918 -15.24 -3.79 -30.70
C PRO A 918 -13.98 -2.94 -30.58
N ARG A 919 -13.86 -1.92 -31.43
CA ARG A 919 -12.89 -0.82 -31.31
C ARG A 919 -13.64 0.38 -30.73
N ALA A 920 -13.66 0.50 -29.41
CA ALA A 920 -14.43 1.54 -28.71
C ALA A 920 -13.83 2.94 -28.97
N LEU A 921 -14.68 3.97 -29.02
CA LEU A 921 -14.33 5.38 -29.29
C LEU A 921 -13.50 5.65 -30.57
N MET A 922 -13.35 4.67 -31.47
CA MET A 922 -12.60 4.79 -32.73
C MET A 922 -13.08 5.93 -33.64
N HIS A 923 -14.35 6.33 -33.49
CA HIS A 923 -15.02 7.35 -34.31
C HIS A 923 -15.73 8.42 -33.46
N SER A 924 -15.30 8.65 -32.22
CA SER A 924 -15.88 9.68 -31.35
C SER A 924 -15.53 11.11 -31.77
N GLY A 925 -14.38 11.30 -32.44
CA GLY A 925 -13.84 12.62 -32.80
C GLY A 925 -12.96 13.24 -31.70
N ASP A 926 -13.01 12.72 -30.48
CA ASP A 926 -12.10 13.02 -29.39
C ASP A 926 -10.85 12.10 -29.39
N LEU A 927 -9.94 12.33 -28.44
CA LEU A 927 -8.75 11.50 -28.19
C LEU A 927 -8.90 10.58 -26.96
N GLN A 928 -10.12 10.37 -26.44
CA GLN A 928 -10.37 9.55 -25.25
C GLN A 928 -10.40 8.05 -25.58
N PHE A 929 -10.08 7.21 -24.59
CA PHE A 929 -10.04 5.75 -24.68
C PHE A 929 -11.11 5.07 -23.80
N SER A 930 -11.49 3.84 -24.13
CA SER A 930 -12.37 2.99 -23.31
C SER A 930 -12.13 1.52 -23.68
N LEU A 931 -12.03 0.66 -22.67
CA LEU A 931 -11.65 -0.75 -22.79
C LEU A 931 -12.57 -1.69 -22.00
N SER A 932 -13.38 -1.17 -21.06
CA SER A 932 -14.36 -1.94 -20.28
C SER A 932 -15.36 -2.71 -21.17
N GLY A 933 -15.81 -2.08 -22.26
CA GLY A 933 -16.67 -2.70 -23.27
C GLY A 933 -15.95 -3.78 -24.10
N LEU A 934 -14.65 -3.62 -24.35
CA LEU A 934 -13.82 -4.61 -25.03
C LEU A 934 -13.61 -5.84 -24.14
N LYS A 935 -13.19 -5.66 -22.88
CA LYS A 935 -13.14 -6.72 -21.85
C LYS A 935 -14.46 -7.50 -21.77
N THR A 936 -15.58 -6.79 -21.65
CA THR A 936 -16.91 -7.39 -21.54
C THR A 936 -17.27 -8.22 -22.79
N SER A 937 -16.85 -7.76 -23.98
CA SER A 937 -16.99 -8.52 -25.23
C SER A 937 -16.16 -9.82 -25.23
N VAL A 938 -14.91 -9.78 -24.74
CA VAL A 938 -14.06 -10.97 -24.60
C VAL A 938 -14.66 -11.98 -23.61
N MET A 939 -15.09 -11.53 -22.43
CA MET A 939 -15.75 -12.39 -21.44
C MET A 939 -17.03 -13.03 -22.00
N THR A 940 -17.87 -12.24 -22.68
CA THR A 940 -19.11 -12.72 -23.31
C THR A 940 -18.83 -13.76 -24.40
N TYR A 941 -17.76 -13.59 -25.18
CA TYR A 941 -17.35 -14.56 -26.19
C TYR A 941 -16.90 -15.89 -25.55
N LEU A 942 -16.01 -15.84 -24.56
CA LEU A 942 -15.53 -17.02 -23.83
C LEU A 942 -16.68 -17.79 -23.17
N GLN A 943 -17.64 -17.10 -22.57
CA GLN A 943 -18.85 -17.70 -22.00
C GLN A 943 -19.72 -18.38 -23.06
N LYS A 944 -19.94 -17.74 -24.22
CA LYS A 944 -20.77 -18.29 -25.31
C LYS A 944 -20.16 -19.52 -25.95
N GLU A 945 -18.84 -19.56 -26.16
CA GLU A 945 -18.17 -20.75 -26.71
C GLU A 945 -18.24 -21.92 -25.72
N ARG A 946 -17.90 -21.68 -24.43
CA ARG A 946 -18.00 -22.69 -23.37
C ARG A 946 -19.43 -23.24 -23.22
N ALA A 947 -20.44 -22.35 -23.20
CA ALA A 947 -21.85 -22.74 -23.11
C ALA A 947 -22.35 -23.50 -24.35
N ALA A 948 -21.72 -23.31 -25.50
CA ALA A 948 -21.99 -24.05 -26.74
C ALA A 948 -21.11 -25.32 -26.89
N GLY A 949 -20.43 -25.76 -25.83
CA GLY A 949 -19.59 -26.96 -25.82
C GLY A 949 -18.33 -26.87 -26.66
N ARG A 950 -17.87 -25.67 -27.02
CA ARG A 950 -16.64 -25.43 -27.78
C ARG A 950 -15.55 -24.86 -26.89
N GLU A 951 -14.33 -25.34 -27.10
CA GLU A 951 -13.14 -24.77 -26.47
C GLU A 951 -12.60 -23.62 -27.36
N PRO A 952 -12.67 -22.35 -26.92
CA PRO A 952 -12.21 -21.23 -27.73
C PRO A 952 -10.69 -21.23 -27.88
N ASN A 953 -10.18 -21.09 -29.10
CA ASN A 953 -8.74 -21.00 -29.36
C ASN A 953 -8.15 -19.75 -28.66
N GLN A 954 -7.40 -19.98 -27.59
CA GLN A 954 -6.82 -18.91 -26.77
C GLN A 954 -5.86 -18.02 -27.55
N CYS A 955 -5.15 -18.54 -28.55
CA CYS A 955 -4.25 -17.74 -29.38
C CYS A 955 -5.05 -16.77 -30.26
N ASP A 956 -6.15 -17.23 -30.88
CA ASP A 956 -7.03 -16.41 -31.71
C ASP A 956 -7.75 -15.32 -30.90
N VAL A 957 -8.18 -15.65 -29.67
CA VAL A 957 -8.77 -14.67 -28.74
C VAL A 957 -7.75 -13.61 -28.35
N ALA A 958 -6.55 -14.02 -27.93
CA ALA A 958 -5.47 -13.11 -27.55
C ALA A 958 -5.06 -12.19 -28.72
N ALA A 959 -4.90 -12.74 -29.93
CA ALA A 959 -4.58 -11.97 -31.13
C ALA A 959 -5.68 -10.98 -31.51
N SER A 960 -6.94 -11.42 -31.47
CA SER A 960 -8.09 -10.58 -31.84
C SER A 960 -8.34 -9.45 -30.82
N PHE A 961 -8.07 -9.71 -29.53
CA PHE A 961 -8.13 -8.71 -28.46
C PHE A 961 -6.98 -7.70 -28.58
N GLN A 962 -5.73 -8.18 -28.72
CA GLN A 962 -4.55 -7.32 -28.89
C GLN A 962 -4.71 -6.38 -30.09
N ALA A 963 -5.18 -6.89 -31.23
CA ALA A 963 -5.47 -6.07 -32.40
C ALA A 963 -6.55 -5.01 -32.13
N ALA A 964 -7.61 -5.34 -31.36
CA ALA A 964 -8.65 -4.37 -31.02
C ALA A 964 -8.15 -3.20 -30.15
N VAL A 965 -7.15 -3.44 -29.30
CA VAL A 965 -6.46 -2.38 -28.55
C VAL A 965 -5.56 -1.56 -29.48
N VAL A 966 -4.65 -2.22 -30.21
CA VAL A 966 -3.64 -1.56 -31.05
C VAL A 966 -4.27 -0.68 -32.14
N ASP A 967 -5.37 -1.13 -32.77
CA ASP A 967 -6.11 -0.35 -33.78
C ASP A 967 -6.54 1.03 -33.23
N VAL A 968 -7.02 1.09 -31.99
CA VAL A 968 -7.50 2.34 -31.35
C VAL A 968 -6.31 3.20 -30.90
N GLN A 969 -5.29 2.58 -30.28
CA GLN A 969 -4.07 3.27 -29.85
C GLN A 969 -3.36 4.01 -31.00
N VAL A 970 -3.27 3.37 -32.17
CA VAL A 970 -2.63 3.94 -33.37
C VAL A 970 -3.50 5.03 -34.02
N ALA A 971 -4.81 4.81 -34.15
CA ALA A 971 -5.70 5.81 -34.73
C ALA A 971 -5.75 7.11 -33.91
N LYS A 972 -5.81 7.00 -32.57
CA LYS A 972 -5.82 8.17 -31.67
C LYS A 972 -4.46 8.89 -31.69
N ALA A 973 -3.35 8.17 -31.69
CA ALA A 973 -2.01 8.76 -31.79
C ALA A 973 -1.78 9.52 -33.10
N ARG A 974 -2.24 8.99 -34.24
CA ARG A 974 -2.20 9.70 -35.53
C ARG A 974 -2.93 11.03 -35.46
N THR A 975 -4.16 11.04 -34.97
CA THR A 975 -4.96 12.27 -34.81
C THR A 975 -4.29 13.28 -33.86
N ALA A 976 -3.62 12.83 -32.80
CA ALA A 976 -2.86 13.70 -31.90
C ALA A 976 -1.63 14.35 -32.58
N LEU A 977 -0.90 13.60 -33.41
CA LEU A 977 0.20 14.13 -34.23
C LEU A 977 -0.31 15.11 -35.31
N GLU A 978 -1.45 14.82 -35.93
CA GLU A 978 -2.09 15.69 -36.91
C GLU A 978 -2.60 17.01 -36.28
N GLN A 979 -3.10 16.97 -35.04
CA GLN A 979 -3.57 18.16 -34.29
C GLN A 979 -2.43 19.04 -33.76
N THR A 980 -1.34 18.44 -33.28
CA THR A 980 -0.17 19.18 -32.72
C THR A 980 0.82 19.63 -33.79
N GLY A 981 0.92 18.90 -34.91
CA GLY A 981 1.95 19.10 -35.92
C GLY A 981 3.35 18.63 -35.52
N ALA A 982 3.49 17.96 -34.36
CA ALA A 982 4.75 17.50 -33.80
C ALA A 982 5.56 16.63 -34.77
N LYS A 983 6.88 16.57 -34.56
CA LYS A 983 7.84 15.83 -35.41
C LYS A 983 8.55 14.68 -34.69
N GLU A 984 8.28 14.54 -33.41
CA GLU A 984 8.72 13.44 -32.55
C GLU A 984 7.47 12.81 -31.92
N PHE A 985 7.41 11.48 -31.96
CA PHE A 985 6.41 10.66 -31.26
C PHE A 985 7.15 9.68 -30.34
N CYS A 986 6.77 9.66 -29.06
CA CYS A 986 7.38 8.79 -28.06
C CYS A 986 6.37 7.78 -27.48
N LEU A 987 6.90 6.68 -26.96
CA LEU A 987 6.13 5.63 -26.29
C LEU A 987 6.62 5.48 -24.84
N GLY A 988 5.72 5.28 -23.88
CA GLY A 988 6.08 5.11 -22.45
C GLY A 988 5.13 4.15 -21.72
N GLY A 989 5.46 3.77 -20.49
CA GLY A 989 4.69 2.81 -19.68
C GLY A 989 4.93 1.34 -20.02
N GLY A 990 4.59 0.44 -19.09
CA GLY A 990 4.89 -1.00 -19.20
C GLY A 990 4.37 -1.71 -20.47
N VAL A 991 3.29 -1.23 -21.09
CA VAL A 991 2.75 -1.79 -22.35
C VAL A 991 3.61 -1.40 -23.55
N ALA A 992 4.52 -0.42 -23.42
CA ALA A 992 5.57 -0.15 -24.41
C ALA A 992 6.47 -1.37 -24.69
N ALA A 993 6.49 -2.39 -23.82
CA ALA A 993 7.17 -3.65 -24.09
C ALA A 993 6.44 -4.54 -25.14
N ASN A 994 5.23 -4.19 -25.57
CA ASN A 994 4.42 -4.99 -26.50
C ASN A 994 4.93 -4.90 -27.95
N PRO A 995 5.40 -6.00 -28.58
CA PRO A 995 5.99 -5.95 -29.92
C PRO A 995 5.01 -5.57 -31.04
N ALA A 996 3.71 -5.88 -30.89
CA ALA A 996 2.70 -5.53 -31.88
C ALA A 996 2.36 -4.04 -31.81
N LEU A 997 2.32 -3.45 -30.61
CA LEU A 997 2.13 -2.01 -30.42
C LEU A 997 3.33 -1.22 -30.95
N ARG A 998 4.57 -1.62 -30.62
CA ARG A 998 5.80 -1.01 -31.17
C ARG A 998 5.77 -0.99 -32.70
N LYS A 999 5.56 -2.17 -33.33
CA LYS A 999 5.52 -2.27 -34.78
C LYS A 999 4.43 -1.42 -35.42
N ALA A 1000 3.24 -1.37 -34.83
CA ALA A 1000 2.15 -0.57 -35.39
C ALA A 1000 2.40 0.95 -35.26
N TYR A 1001 3.18 1.38 -34.26
CA TYR A 1001 3.69 2.76 -34.19
C TYR A 1001 4.86 3.02 -35.13
N GLU A 1002 5.75 2.05 -35.39
CA GLU A 1002 6.78 2.13 -36.45
C GLU A 1002 6.11 2.39 -37.81
N GLU A 1003 5.15 1.53 -38.19
CA GLU A 1003 4.39 1.65 -39.44
C GLU A 1003 3.61 2.98 -39.53
N MET A 1004 3.06 3.48 -38.42
CA MET A 1004 2.37 4.79 -38.36
C MET A 1004 3.33 5.97 -38.55
N CYS A 1005 4.50 5.95 -37.91
CA CYS A 1005 5.44 7.08 -37.92
C CYS A 1005 6.17 7.19 -39.26
N ASP A 1006 6.51 6.05 -39.88
CA ASP A 1006 7.04 5.98 -41.25
C ASP A 1006 6.07 6.58 -42.28
N GLU A 1007 4.76 6.29 -42.16
CA GLU A 1007 3.73 6.88 -43.03
C GLU A 1007 3.58 8.41 -42.86
N LEU A 1008 3.79 8.93 -41.65
CA LEU A 1008 3.61 10.35 -41.32
C LEU A 1008 4.89 11.18 -41.52
N GLY A 1009 6.05 10.55 -41.68
CA GLY A 1009 7.35 11.24 -41.68
C GLY A 1009 7.69 11.86 -40.32
N VAL A 1010 7.32 11.18 -39.24
CA VAL A 1010 7.54 11.57 -37.84
C VAL A 1010 8.63 10.67 -37.25
N ARG A 1011 9.55 11.21 -36.44
CA ARG A 1011 10.52 10.38 -35.72
C ARG A 1011 9.81 9.63 -34.59
N LEU A 1012 9.99 8.32 -34.54
CA LEU A 1012 9.58 7.47 -33.43
C LEU A 1012 10.77 7.27 -32.47
N THR A 1013 10.58 7.60 -31.20
CA THR A 1013 11.48 7.19 -30.12
C THR A 1013 10.74 6.24 -29.17
N MET A 1014 11.44 5.24 -28.63
CA MET A 1014 10.91 4.28 -27.67
C MET A 1014 11.98 3.91 -26.64
N PRO A 1015 11.65 3.73 -25.36
CA PRO A 1015 12.62 3.29 -24.34
C PRO A 1015 13.14 1.88 -24.63
N PRO A 1016 14.32 1.50 -24.09
CA PRO A 1016 14.73 0.09 -24.04
C PRO A 1016 13.72 -0.72 -23.21
N LEU A 1017 13.63 -2.03 -23.46
CA LEU A 1017 12.65 -2.90 -22.77
C LEU A 1017 12.80 -2.89 -21.23
N SER A 1018 14.03 -2.68 -20.72
CA SER A 1018 14.33 -2.56 -19.29
C SER A 1018 13.82 -1.26 -18.65
N ALA A 1019 13.46 -0.25 -19.44
CA ALA A 1019 12.89 1.02 -18.99
C ALA A 1019 11.47 1.26 -19.54
N CYS A 1020 10.74 0.17 -19.87
CA CYS A 1020 9.31 0.23 -20.12
C CYS A 1020 8.51 0.05 -18.82
N THR A 1021 8.94 -0.88 -17.97
CA THR A 1021 8.41 -1.09 -16.61
C THR A 1021 8.99 -0.07 -15.64
N ASP A 1022 8.42 -0.01 -14.44
CA ASP A 1022 8.77 1.00 -13.46
C ASP A 1022 10.20 0.78 -12.95
N ASN A 1023 10.96 1.87 -12.89
CA ASN A 1023 12.41 1.89 -12.64
C ASN A 1023 12.80 3.27 -12.07
N ALA A 1024 13.96 3.38 -11.44
CA ALA A 1024 14.38 4.66 -10.86
C ALA A 1024 15.25 5.48 -11.82
N ALA A 1025 15.85 4.90 -12.86
CA ALA A 1025 16.60 5.66 -13.87
C ALA A 1025 15.74 6.74 -14.56
N MET A 1026 14.47 6.44 -14.85
CA MET A 1026 13.53 7.41 -15.43
C MET A 1026 13.22 8.56 -14.48
N ILE A 1027 13.18 8.29 -13.17
CA ILE A 1027 12.96 9.27 -12.09
C ILE A 1027 14.21 10.13 -11.89
N ALA A 1028 15.39 9.53 -11.94
CA ALA A 1028 16.68 10.21 -11.83
C ALA A 1028 16.90 11.26 -12.93
N LEU A 1029 16.44 10.97 -14.16
CA LEU A 1029 16.53 11.91 -15.28
C LEU A 1029 15.61 13.14 -15.12
N VAL A 1030 14.46 13.01 -14.44
CA VAL A 1030 13.62 14.17 -14.07
C VAL A 1030 14.27 14.93 -12.91
N ALA A 1031 14.81 14.20 -11.93
CA ALA A 1031 15.46 14.77 -10.76
C ALA A 1031 16.69 15.62 -11.13
N LEU A 1032 17.48 15.23 -12.13
CA LEU A 1032 18.60 16.03 -12.61
C LEU A 1032 18.16 17.36 -13.22
N ASP A 1033 17.17 17.36 -14.11
CA ASP A 1033 16.60 18.59 -14.67
C ASP A 1033 16.08 19.50 -13.51
N ARG A 1034 15.37 18.93 -12.51
CA ARG A 1034 14.88 19.68 -11.33
C ARG A 1034 15.99 20.21 -10.42
N PHE A 1035 17.07 19.46 -10.24
CA PHE A 1035 18.25 19.88 -9.47
C PHE A 1035 18.96 21.07 -10.13
N GLN A 1036 19.15 21.01 -11.45
CA GLN A 1036 19.70 22.11 -12.25
C GLN A 1036 18.79 23.35 -12.26
N GLU A 1037 17.47 23.17 -12.18
CA GLU A 1037 16.49 24.24 -11.99
C GLU A 1037 16.42 24.79 -10.55
N GLY A 1038 17.06 24.14 -9.57
CA GLY A 1038 16.98 24.50 -8.15
C GLY A 1038 15.60 24.24 -7.51
N LYS A 1039 14.79 23.35 -8.08
CA LYS A 1039 13.42 23.04 -7.62
C LYS A 1039 13.45 21.89 -6.61
N PHE A 1040 13.20 22.23 -5.34
CA PHE A 1040 13.28 21.30 -4.21
C PHE A 1040 11.99 21.28 -3.39
N PHE A 1041 11.64 20.11 -2.85
CA PHE A 1041 10.54 19.94 -1.91
C PHE A 1041 10.99 20.24 -0.48
N SER A 1042 10.11 20.82 0.34
CA SER A 1042 10.32 20.90 1.78
C SER A 1042 10.22 19.50 2.41
N LEU A 1043 10.89 19.29 3.55
CA LEU A 1043 10.73 18.06 4.33
C LEU A 1043 9.31 17.87 4.92
N SER A 1044 8.42 18.84 4.73
CA SER A 1044 7.00 18.80 5.09
C SER A 1044 6.06 18.36 3.96
N CYS A 1045 6.56 18.06 2.75
CA CYS A 1045 5.72 17.60 1.64
C CYS A 1045 5.03 16.25 1.94
N ASP A 1046 3.88 15.96 1.33
CA ASP A 1046 3.31 14.60 1.35
C ASP A 1046 3.08 14.06 -0.07
N VAL A 1047 2.84 12.76 -0.15
CA VAL A 1047 2.52 12.04 -1.38
C VAL A 1047 1.08 12.30 -1.80
N LYS A 1048 0.77 12.07 -3.08
CA LYS A 1048 -0.59 12.20 -3.61
C LYS A 1048 -0.94 10.99 -4.46
N ALA A 1049 -2.09 10.36 -4.18
CA ALA A 1049 -2.59 9.24 -4.97
C ALA A 1049 -2.73 9.58 -6.47
N HIS A 1050 -3.16 10.82 -6.74
CA HIS A 1050 -3.36 11.38 -8.06
C HIS A 1050 -2.83 12.82 -8.11
N VAL A 1051 -2.12 13.15 -9.18
CA VAL A 1051 -1.74 14.50 -9.61
C VAL A 1051 -1.89 14.51 -11.12
N SER A 1052 -2.50 15.55 -11.68
CA SER A 1052 -2.55 15.71 -13.13
C SER A 1052 -1.15 15.96 -13.67
N LEU A 1053 -0.79 15.32 -14.79
CA LEU A 1053 0.45 15.64 -15.49
C LEU A 1053 0.44 17.09 -16.04
N ASP A 1054 -0.75 17.69 -16.17
CA ASP A 1054 -0.96 19.07 -16.61
C ASP A 1054 -0.82 20.10 -15.47
N GLU A 1055 -0.68 19.66 -14.21
CA GLU A 1055 -0.35 20.55 -13.09
C GLU A 1055 1.14 20.94 -13.17
N PRO A 1056 1.50 22.25 -13.13
CA PRO A 1056 2.88 22.67 -12.99
C PRO A 1056 3.50 22.16 -11.69
N TYR A 1057 4.81 21.88 -11.76
CA TYR A 1057 5.66 21.46 -10.64
C TYR A 1057 5.88 22.59 -9.62
#